data_AF-G0N2A1-F1
#
_entry.id   AF-G0N2A1-F1
#
_cell.length_a   1.000
_cell.length_b   1.000
_cell.length_c   1.000
_cell.angle_alpha   90.00
_cell.angle_beta   90.00
_cell.angle_gamma   90.00
#
_symmetry.space_group_name_H-M   'P 1'
#
loop_
_entity.id
_entity.type
_entity.pdbx_description
1 polymer ?
#
loop_
_entity_poly.entity_id
_entity_poly.type
_entity_poly.pdbx_seq_one_letter_code
_entity_poly.pdbx_strand_id
1 'polypeptide(L)'
;MKRTVKEKVKVRNHTLTIFLDSDFGFIIQSDKNEEITESFTVSQKDTSKCVQLFGEIGSFKQVPFSYPKRMELSMEGGAHERMPKSDRIRYGQTWIVTYWDDKFVGLKQLYGELFDLFPMPLFGLKIDLSEVGSNYRSIITWFNSLLHVVEIIEVEGEDCDFRRYLYAMKYLKPWDRLTINAKPSDYWETDPIKFWTDQLYIKHASWLYLKHIKEMESSEIRIWYSNFTDEEINELFCSLKDGYNPYLKTLSFSIRRSANPETFLKDLNATQFCEDAWSFVLAGRRRCEVTYRKRHSEPDLRMFSLTIEKLPRLPLLKLPSLALVNVLESMKFVNLFLFANLSKRMKKIVKENIKIRNHTITPIFKIEFVFVIQSTKNKKRKEYICIYPSEMRAPNCWNYFENIGSMSRIPFGVPHIPDAPSIWTFWNDQIIGMKEMYNEISTVFPMPLTGIRMDLNVFGGIGFLSIVSWINGFNPRIPLIEVEGENCHFQLLYETIEQVFTEQLIIYATPGAYFEPGPLVTNVDQIQITRSRWVQVKHIKSWNSSRIEIEYSNITDKQINEFLRLLKAGSNPNLRKLRFKFMRHLSRETILEGLEATEAEREWRFQLENEEWCAVSYLRLHRIHLGLRELRIDIERKEEDS
;
A
#
# COMPACT_ATOMS: atom_id res chain seq x y z
N MET A 1 -14.72 -25.04 14.22
CA MET A 1 -15.21 -25.07 12.82
C MET A 1 -14.66 -23.93 11.97
N LYS A 2 -14.90 -22.65 12.31
CA LYS A 2 -14.36 -21.48 11.57
C LYS A 2 -12.85 -21.58 11.27
N ARG A 3 -12.03 -21.86 12.30
CA ARG A 3 -10.58 -22.09 12.15
C ARG A 3 -10.25 -23.17 11.11
N THR A 4 -10.95 -24.30 11.16
CA THR A 4 -10.78 -25.40 10.20
C THR A 4 -11.16 -25.00 8.78
N VAL A 5 -12.23 -24.22 8.59
CA VAL A 5 -12.63 -23.70 7.27
C VAL A 5 -11.54 -22.77 6.74
N LYS A 6 -11.05 -21.82 7.55
CA LYS A 6 -9.95 -20.91 7.16
C LYS A 6 -8.66 -21.66 6.78
N GLU A 7 -8.33 -22.74 7.50
CA GLU A 7 -7.12 -23.53 7.25
C GLU A 7 -7.26 -24.43 6.01
N LYS A 8 -8.45 -24.99 5.75
CA LYS A 8 -8.63 -26.04 4.74
C LYS A 8 -9.33 -25.61 3.46
N VAL A 9 -10.13 -24.54 3.48
CA VAL A 9 -10.90 -24.08 2.32
C VAL A 9 -10.23 -22.83 1.77
N LYS A 10 -9.66 -22.95 0.57
CA LYS A 10 -9.10 -21.80 -0.17
C LYS A 10 -10.07 -21.40 -1.27
N VAL A 11 -10.84 -20.35 -1.03
CA VAL A 11 -11.64 -19.71 -2.07
C VAL A 11 -10.69 -18.90 -2.94
N ARG A 12 -10.54 -19.30 -4.21
CA ARG A 12 -9.72 -18.59 -5.21
C ARG A 12 -10.59 -18.28 -6.41
N ASN A 13 -10.38 -17.11 -7.02
CA ASN A 13 -11.14 -16.68 -8.20
C ASN A 13 -12.64 -16.61 -7.96
N HIS A 14 -13.04 -16.10 -6.80
CA HIS A 14 -14.43 -15.75 -6.54
C HIS A 14 -14.51 -14.29 -6.14
N THR A 15 -15.61 -13.67 -6.50
CA THR A 15 -15.93 -12.28 -6.24
C THR A 15 -17.24 -12.19 -5.47
N LEU A 16 -17.33 -11.15 -4.65
CA LEU A 16 -18.53 -10.84 -3.88
C LEU A 16 -19.23 -9.63 -4.49
N THR A 17 -20.53 -9.74 -4.74
CA THR A 17 -21.38 -8.61 -5.12
C THR A 17 -22.45 -8.42 -4.06
N ILE A 18 -22.58 -7.20 -3.53
CA ILE A 18 -23.64 -6.86 -2.57
C ILE A 18 -24.83 -6.30 -3.33
N PHE A 19 -26.04 -6.76 -3.04
CA PHE A 19 -27.27 -6.19 -3.58
C PHE A 19 -28.14 -5.64 -2.45
N LEU A 20 -28.70 -4.45 -2.66
CA LEU A 20 -29.57 -3.77 -1.72
C LEU A 20 -30.87 -3.37 -2.40
N ASP A 21 -31.79 -4.32 -2.46
CA ASP A 21 -33.14 -4.08 -2.92
C ASP A 21 -34.13 -4.33 -1.78
N SER A 22 -35.35 -4.76 -2.12
CA SER A 22 -36.35 -5.24 -1.18
C SER A 22 -35.81 -6.28 -0.19
N ASP A 23 -34.79 -7.05 -0.58
CA ASP A 23 -34.00 -7.91 0.30
C ASP A 23 -32.50 -7.56 0.17
N PHE A 24 -31.81 -7.43 1.30
CA PHE A 24 -30.37 -7.11 1.27
C PHE A 24 -29.58 -8.40 1.13
N GLY A 25 -28.45 -8.43 0.42
CA GLY A 25 -27.74 -9.69 0.31
C GLY A 25 -26.41 -9.67 -0.43
N PHE A 26 -25.90 -10.88 -0.67
CA PHE A 26 -24.62 -11.15 -1.29
C PHE A 26 -24.78 -12.19 -2.40
N ILE A 27 -24.06 -11.98 -3.50
CA ILE A 27 -23.90 -12.97 -4.58
C ILE A 27 -22.41 -13.31 -4.64
N ILE A 28 -22.10 -14.61 -4.65
CA ILE A 28 -20.72 -15.11 -4.82
C ILE A 28 -20.60 -15.71 -6.23
N GLN A 29 -19.78 -15.08 -7.06
CA GLN A 29 -19.52 -15.49 -8.43
C GLN A 29 -18.11 -16.07 -8.57
N SER A 30 -17.95 -17.10 -9.40
CA SER A 30 -16.61 -17.61 -9.76
C SER A 30 -16.14 -16.98 -11.07
N ASP A 31 -14.88 -16.56 -11.15
CA ASP A 31 -14.32 -15.91 -12.34
C ASP A 31 -14.25 -16.83 -13.58
N LYS A 32 -14.43 -18.15 -13.40
CA LYS A 32 -14.23 -19.15 -14.46
C LYS A 32 -15.47 -19.48 -15.26
N ASN A 33 -16.67 -19.25 -14.72
CA ASN A 33 -17.95 -19.44 -15.38
C ASN A 33 -18.86 -18.32 -14.89
N GLU A 34 -19.51 -17.55 -15.76
CA GLU A 34 -20.53 -16.54 -15.39
C GLU A 34 -21.78 -17.14 -14.70
N GLU A 35 -21.76 -18.44 -14.37
CA GLU A 35 -22.78 -19.10 -13.57
C GLU A 35 -22.64 -18.66 -12.10
N ILE A 36 -23.71 -18.07 -11.57
CA ILE A 36 -23.84 -17.70 -10.17
C ILE A 36 -23.83 -18.98 -9.32
N THR A 37 -22.84 -19.09 -8.45
CA THR A 37 -22.62 -20.30 -7.63
C THR A 37 -23.51 -20.33 -6.39
N GLU A 38 -23.61 -19.22 -5.63
CA GLU A 38 -24.32 -19.16 -4.34
C GLU A 38 -24.80 -17.73 -4.02
N SER A 39 -25.90 -17.59 -3.26
CA SER A 39 -26.43 -16.29 -2.81
C SER A 39 -26.91 -16.32 -1.35
N PHE A 40 -26.82 -15.17 -0.70
CA PHE A 40 -27.21 -14.96 0.71
C PHE A 40 -28.15 -13.76 0.78
N THR A 41 -29.25 -13.88 1.52
CA THR A 41 -30.30 -12.86 1.60
C THR A 41 -30.64 -12.55 3.06
N VAL A 42 -30.92 -11.29 3.33
CA VAL A 42 -31.27 -10.67 4.60
C VAL A 42 -32.63 -10.00 4.41
N SER A 43 -33.67 -10.61 4.98
CA SER A 43 -35.05 -10.14 4.86
C SER A 43 -35.55 -9.53 6.17
N GLN A 44 -36.58 -8.68 6.10
CA GLN A 44 -37.19 -8.10 7.31
C GLN A 44 -37.99 -9.15 8.05
N LYS A 45 -37.95 -9.12 9.38
CA LYS A 45 -38.83 -9.94 10.22
C LYS A 45 -40.28 -9.45 10.10
N ASP A 46 -41.08 -10.13 9.27
CA ASP A 46 -42.54 -9.95 9.25
C ASP A 46 -43.17 -10.92 10.26
N THR A 47 -43.52 -10.40 11.44
CA THR A 47 -44.12 -11.18 12.53
C THR A 47 -45.48 -11.76 12.15
N SER A 48 -46.17 -11.22 11.15
CA SER A 48 -47.47 -11.73 10.67
C SER A 48 -47.34 -12.94 9.74
N LYS A 49 -46.23 -13.07 9.00
CA LYS A 49 -45.92 -14.24 8.15
C LYS A 49 -45.23 -15.39 8.89
N CYS A 50 -44.60 -15.12 10.03
CA CYS A 50 -43.92 -16.15 10.83
C CYS A 50 -44.88 -17.08 11.59
N VAL A 51 -46.19 -16.80 11.62
CA VAL A 51 -47.20 -17.57 12.35
C VAL A 51 -47.79 -18.75 11.53
N GLN A 52 -47.45 -18.90 10.24
CA GLN A 52 -48.02 -19.97 9.39
C GLN A 52 -47.09 -21.14 9.04
N LEU A 53 -46.03 -21.39 9.81
CA LEU A 53 -45.06 -22.46 9.52
C LEU A 53 -44.69 -23.34 10.73
N PHE A 54 -45.64 -23.57 11.64
CA PHE A 54 -45.50 -24.57 12.70
C PHE A 54 -46.78 -25.41 12.84
N GLY A 55 -46.87 -26.44 12.00
CA GLY A 55 -47.84 -27.52 12.13
C GLY A 55 -47.19 -28.84 11.74
N GLU A 56 -47.12 -29.75 12.70
CA GLU A 56 -46.91 -31.20 12.57
C GLU A 56 -45.47 -31.72 12.45
N ILE A 57 -44.92 -32.05 13.64
CA ILE A 57 -43.88 -33.06 13.83
C ILE A 57 -44.59 -34.40 13.98
N GLY A 58 -44.44 -35.28 12.98
CA GLY A 58 -44.92 -36.66 12.99
C GLY A 58 -43.85 -37.62 12.46
N SER A 59 -43.48 -38.58 13.30
CA SER A 59 -42.49 -39.66 13.12
C SER A 59 -42.62 -40.49 11.83
N PHE A 60 -41.51 -40.95 11.22
CA PHE A 60 -41.38 -42.32 10.66
C PHE A 60 -39.92 -42.75 10.37
N LYS A 61 -39.73 -44.08 10.37
CA LYS A 61 -38.50 -44.92 10.41
C LYS A 61 -37.58 -44.87 9.17
N GLN A 62 -36.32 -45.26 9.39
CA GLN A 62 -35.26 -45.54 8.40
C GLN A 62 -35.62 -46.63 7.36
N VAL A 63 -35.19 -46.41 6.10
CA VAL A 63 -34.75 -47.40 5.07
C VAL A 63 -33.70 -46.69 4.15
N PRO A 64 -32.67 -47.36 3.56
CA PRO A 64 -31.45 -46.70 3.09
C PRO A 64 -31.36 -46.41 1.57
N PHE A 65 -30.43 -45.49 1.26
CA PHE A 65 -29.73 -45.16 -0.01
C PHE A 65 -30.17 -43.98 -0.92
N SER A 66 -29.20 -43.05 -1.04
CA SER A 66 -28.79 -42.19 -2.18
C SER A 66 -29.34 -40.75 -2.35
N TYR A 67 -28.38 -39.79 -2.38
CA TYR A 67 -28.42 -38.34 -2.73
C TYR A 67 -28.86 -37.31 -1.66
N PRO A 68 -28.38 -36.04 -1.74
CA PRO A 68 -27.43 -35.50 -0.76
C PRO A 68 -28.07 -34.87 0.47
N LYS A 69 -27.30 -34.95 1.55
CA LYS A 69 -27.59 -34.49 2.91
C LYS A 69 -27.98 -33.02 2.99
N ARG A 70 -29.13 -32.77 3.60
CA ARG A 70 -29.51 -31.53 4.31
C ARG A 70 -28.51 -31.29 5.44
N MET A 71 -27.87 -30.12 5.48
CA MET A 71 -26.93 -29.73 6.52
C MET A 71 -27.46 -28.50 7.25
N GLU A 72 -28.19 -28.70 8.35
CA GLU A 72 -28.60 -27.60 9.22
C GLU A 72 -27.42 -27.17 10.10
N LEU A 73 -26.91 -25.96 9.87
CA LEU A 73 -25.85 -25.35 10.68
C LEU A 73 -26.47 -24.34 11.66
N SER A 74 -26.53 -24.68 12.95
CA SER A 74 -26.77 -23.72 14.04
C SER A 74 -25.47 -23.01 14.40
N MET A 75 -25.44 -21.67 14.35
CA MET A 75 -24.37 -20.85 14.92
C MET A 75 -24.81 -20.32 16.29
N GLU A 76 -23.99 -20.49 17.32
CA GLU A 76 -24.15 -19.80 18.59
C GLU A 76 -23.24 -18.57 18.62
N GLY A 77 -23.84 -17.39 18.82
CA GLY A 77 -23.12 -16.14 19.04
C GLY A 77 -24.03 -14.94 19.32
N GLY A 78 -23.99 -14.46 20.56
CA GLY A 78 -24.27 -13.06 20.96
C GLY A 78 -25.74 -12.60 21.05
N ALA A 79 -26.24 -12.49 22.30
CA ALA A 79 -27.28 -11.60 22.88
C ALA A 79 -28.53 -11.12 22.09
N HIS A 80 -28.79 -11.55 20.85
CA HIS A 80 -30.05 -11.34 20.16
C HIS A 80 -30.65 -12.68 19.75
N GLU A 81 -31.95 -12.84 19.97
CA GLU A 81 -32.68 -14.11 19.89
C GLU A 81 -32.47 -14.89 18.58
N ARG A 82 -32.44 -16.22 18.70
CA ARG A 82 -32.23 -17.20 17.62
C ARG A 82 -33.24 -16.99 16.48
N MET A 83 -32.73 -16.70 15.27
CA MET A 83 -33.53 -16.54 14.04
C MET A 83 -33.58 -17.86 13.24
N PRO A 84 -34.73 -18.23 12.63
CA PRO A 84 -34.85 -19.42 11.79
C PRO A 84 -34.13 -19.25 10.45
N LYS A 85 -33.53 -20.33 9.94
CA LYS A 85 -32.95 -20.42 8.59
C LYS A 85 -33.90 -21.24 7.70
N SER A 86 -34.11 -20.82 6.46
CA SER A 86 -34.76 -21.65 5.45
C SER A 86 -33.89 -21.73 4.21
N ASP A 87 -33.51 -22.95 3.81
CA ASP A 87 -32.84 -23.18 2.54
C ASP A 87 -33.90 -23.31 1.44
N ARG A 88 -33.76 -22.54 0.35
CA ARG A 88 -34.58 -22.69 -0.86
C ARG A 88 -33.66 -22.92 -2.05
N ILE A 89 -33.93 -23.97 -2.82
CA ILE A 89 -33.30 -24.20 -4.12
C ILE A 89 -34.26 -23.65 -5.18
N ARG A 90 -33.86 -22.59 -5.89
CA ARG A 90 -34.56 -22.09 -7.09
C ARG A 90 -33.55 -21.98 -8.23
N TYR A 91 -33.88 -22.53 -9.38
CA TYR A 91 -33.07 -22.44 -10.60
C TYR A 91 -31.61 -22.89 -10.46
N GLY A 92 -31.34 -23.91 -9.64
CA GLY A 92 -29.98 -24.43 -9.42
C GLY A 92 -29.11 -23.60 -8.47
N GLN A 93 -29.64 -22.52 -7.89
CA GLN A 93 -28.93 -21.67 -6.93
C GLN A 93 -29.34 -22.03 -5.49
N THR A 94 -28.36 -21.99 -4.59
CA THR A 94 -28.56 -22.17 -3.14
C THR A 94 -28.68 -20.81 -2.49
N TRP A 95 -29.77 -20.60 -1.75
CA TRP A 95 -30.06 -19.36 -1.03
C TRP A 95 -30.01 -19.59 0.48
N ILE A 96 -29.23 -18.78 1.19
CA ILE A 96 -29.29 -18.70 2.67
C ILE A 96 -30.04 -17.43 3.05
N VAL A 97 -31.23 -17.58 3.63
CA VAL A 97 -32.05 -16.45 4.08
C VAL A 97 -31.94 -16.28 5.59
N THR A 98 -31.68 -15.06 6.04
CA THR A 98 -31.68 -14.67 7.44
C THR A 98 -32.66 -13.52 7.67
N TYR A 99 -33.27 -13.49 8.85
CA TYR A 99 -34.23 -12.45 9.21
C TYR A 99 -33.62 -11.50 10.23
N TRP A 100 -33.88 -10.20 10.09
CA TRP A 100 -33.33 -9.17 10.97
C TRP A 100 -34.37 -8.06 11.20
N ASP A 101 -34.32 -7.45 12.38
CA ASP A 101 -35.15 -6.28 12.69
C ASP A 101 -34.69 -5.05 11.89
N ASP A 102 -33.36 -4.89 11.76
CA ASP A 102 -32.72 -3.93 10.85
C ASP A 102 -31.87 -4.69 9.82
N LYS A 103 -32.33 -4.69 8.56
CA LYS A 103 -31.64 -5.36 7.44
C LYS A 103 -30.20 -4.88 7.26
N PHE A 104 -29.93 -3.60 7.51
CA PHE A 104 -28.61 -3.03 7.33
C PHE A 104 -27.64 -3.49 8.43
N VAL A 105 -28.12 -3.63 9.68
CA VAL A 105 -27.34 -4.24 10.75
C VAL A 105 -27.02 -5.70 10.42
N GLY A 106 -28.02 -6.46 9.97
CA GLY A 106 -27.84 -7.85 9.56
C GLY A 106 -26.84 -8.02 8.42
N LEU A 107 -26.93 -7.17 7.39
CA LEU A 107 -25.99 -7.14 6.26
C LEU A 107 -24.55 -6.88 6.75
N LYS A 108 -24.32 -5.89 7.61
CA LYS A 108 -22.98 -5.57 8.13
C LYS A 108 -22.36 -6.75 8.88
N GLN A 109 -23.15 -7.40 9.73
CA GLN A 109 -22.68 -8.56 10.50
C GLN A 109 -22.39 -9.75 9.58
N LEU A 110 -23.28 -10.03 8.63
CA LEU A 110 -23.09 -11.13 7.69
C LEU A 110 -21.90 -10.90 6.75
N TYR A 111 -21.67 -9.66 6.30
CA TYR A 111 -20.46 -9.31 5.55
C TYR A 111 -19.20 -9.57 6.36
N GLY A 112 -19.15 -9.11 7.63
CA GLY A 112 -17.99 -9.32 8.51
C GLY A 112 -17.69 -10.81 8.71
N GLU A 113 -18.72 -11.62 8.89
CA GLU A 113 -18.62 -13.08 9.02
C GLU A 113 -18.15 -13.76 7.72
N LEU A 114 -18.70 -13.38 6.57
CA LEU A 114 -18.29 -13.91 5.27
C LEU A 114 -16.86 -13.52 4.94
N PHE A 115 -16.48 -12.26 5.14
CA PHE A 115 -15.14 -11.76 4.87
C PHE A 115 -14.09 -12.39 5.80
N ASP A 116 -14.44 -12.61 7.07
CA ASP A 116 -13.57 -13.29 8.04
C ASP A 116 -13.31 -14.76 7.65
N LEU A 117 -14.33 -15.45 7.15
CA LEU A 117 -14.23 -16.85 6.70
C LEU A 117 -13.56 -16.98 5.33
N PHE A 118 -13.87 -16.07 4.42
CA PHE A 118 -13.49 -16.09 3.03
C PHE A 118 -13.03 -14.68 2.64
N PRO A 119 -11.73 -14.37 2.75
CA PRO A 119 -11.20 -13.07 2.37
C PRO A 119 -11.23 -12.92 0.84
N MET A 120 -12.40 -12.62 0.31
CA MET A 120 -12.67 -12.44 -1.12
C MET A 120 -12.84 -10.95 -1.43
N PRO A 121 -12.41 -10.52 -2.63
CA PRO A 121 -12.58 -9.13 -3.04
C PRO A 121 -14.06 -8.81 -3.26
N LEU A 122 -14.49 -7.66 -2.75
CA LEU A 122 -15.77 -7.07 -3.11
C LEU A 122 -15.65 -6.49 -4.53
N PHE A 123 -16.39 -7.06 -5.47
CA PHE A 123 -16.34 -6.73 -6.89
C PHE A 123 -17.45 -5.76 -7.29
N GLY A 124 -18.67 -6.04 -6.81
CA GLY A 124 -19.87 -5.32 -7.22
C GLY A 124 -20.68 -4.76 -6.05
N LEU A 125 -21.36 -3.64 -6.30
CA LEU A 125 -22.44 -3.13 -5.47
C LEU A 125 -23.64 -2.81 -6.36
N LYS A 126 -24.79 -3.40 -6.05
CA LYS A 126 -26.08 -3.06 -6.63
C LYS A 126 -26.96 -2.42 -5.55
N ILE A 127 -27.51 -1.23 -5.81
CA ILE A 127 -28.34 -0.48 -4.86
C ILE A 127 -29.62 -0.01 -5.54
N ASP A 128 -30.77 -0.34 -4.99
CA ASP A 128 -32.07 0.17 -5.42
C ASP A 128 -32.50 1.34 -4.52
N LEU A 129 -32.51 2.55 -5.07
CA LEU A 129 -32.84 3.78 -4.33
C LEU A 129 -34.32 3.90 -3.93
N SER A 130 -35.21 3.15 -4.59
CA SER A 130 -36.62 3.05 -4.19
C SER A 130 -36.80 2.17 -2.95
N GLU A 131 -36.00 1.12 -2.80
CA GLU A 131 -36.15 0.13 -1.72
C GLU A 131 -35.30 0.40 -0.46
N VAL A 132 -34.15 1.06 -0.61
CA VAL A 132 -33.18 1.28 0.48
C VAL A 132 -33.69 2.23 1.59
N GLY A 133 -34.81 2.91 1.35
CA GLY A 133 -35.45 3.78 2.33
C GLY A 133 -34.57 4.96 2.78
N SER A 134 -34.76 5.42 4.01
CA SER A 134 -34.03 6.57 4.58
C SER A 134 -32.57 6.27 4.93
N ASN A 135 -32.15 5.00 4.93
CA ASN A 135 -30.82 4.57 5.38
C ASN A 135 -29.74 4.69 4.30
N TYR A 136 -30.07 5.16 3.09
CA TYR A 136 -29.16 5.24 1.95
C TYR A 136 -27.83 5.95 2.26
N ARG A 137 -27.82 7.00 3.11
CA ARG A 137 -26.59 7.70 3.50
C ARG A 137 -25.66 6.85 4.35
N SER A 138 -26.21 6.16 5.34
CA SER A 138 -25.46 5.27 6.23
C SER A 138 -24.90 4.08 5.45
N ILE A 139 -25.69 3.58 4.50
CA ILE A 139 -25.33 2.51 3.58
C ILE A 139 -24.18 2.94 2.67
N ILE A 140 -24.30 4.08 1.98
CA ILE A 140 -23.24 4.60 1.11
C ILE A 140 -21.98 4.96 1.90
N THR A 141 -22.11 5.52 3.10
CA THR A 141 -20.97 5.79 3.99
C THR A 141 -20.25 4.50 4.39
N TRP A 142 -21.00 3.47 4.80
CA TRP A 142 -20.42 2.17 5.14
C TRP A 142 -19.79 1.51 3.93
N PHE A 143 -20.45 1.51 2.78
CA PHE A 143 -19.80 1.04 1.57
C PHE A 143 -18.55 1.83 1.29
N ASN A 144 -18.53 3.16 1.39
CA ASN A 144 -17.31 3.93 1.17
C ASN A 144 -16.14 3.48 2.06
N SER A 145 -16.43 2.95 3.26
CA SER A 145 -15.39 2.33 4.11
C SER A 145 -14.95 0.94 3.64
N LEU A 146 -15.78 0.24 2.85
CA LEU A 146 -15.46 -1.02 2.15
C LEU A 146 -14.93 -0.81 0.71
N LEU A 147 -15.28 0.32 0.07
CA LEU A 147 -15.21 0.61 -1.38
C LEU A 147 -13.79 0.87 -1.88
N HIS A 148 -12.76 0.60 -1.07
CA HIS A 148 -11.40 0.60 -1.58
C HIS A 148 -11.20 -0.41 -2.71
N VAL A 149 -12.15 -1.31 -3.01
CA VAL A 149 -11.93 -2.49 -3.88
C VAL A 149 -13.03 -2.69 -4.95
N VAL A 150 -14.12 -1.91 -4.95
CA VAL A 150 -15.29 -2.21 -5.80
C VAL A 150 -15.13 -1.71 -7.22
N GLU A 151 -15.22 -2.64 -8.15
CA GLU A 151 -15.02 -2.45 -9.57
C GLU A 151 -16.27 -1.88 -10.22
N ILE A 152 -17.44 -2.41 -9.85
CA ILE A 152 -18.72 -2.12 -10.50
C ILE A 152 -19.75 -1.66 -9.48
N ILE A 153 -20.38 -0.51 -9.73
CA ILE A 153 -21.52 -0.04 -8.96
C ILE A 153 -22.72 0.15 -9.89
N GLU A 154 -23.86 -0.41 -9.51
CA GLU A 154 -25.14 -0.31 -10.21
C GLU A 154 -26.17 0.32 -9.28
N VAL A 155 -26.75 1.44 -9.69
CA VAL A 155 -27.76 2.20 -8.97
C VAL A 155 -29.07 2.10 -9.75
N GLU A 156 -30.08 1.48 -9.16
CA GLU A 156 -31.42 1.29 -9.71
C GLU A 156 -32.45 2.03 -8.85
N GLY A 157 -33.71 2.00 -9.30
CA GLY A 157 -34.85 2.55 -8.56
C GLY A 157 -35.81 3.28 -9.47
N GLU A 158 -37.09 2.96 -9.36
CA GLU A 158 -38.16 3.66 -10.08
C GLU A 158 -38.75 4.75 -9.19
N ASP A 159 -39.03 5.91 -9.79
CA ASP A 159 -39.61 7.09 -9.14
C ASP A 159 -38.92 7.47 -7.81
N CYS A 160 -37.58 7.42 -7.81
CA CYS A 160 -36.79 7.70 -6.62
C CYS A 160 -36.67 9.19 -6.32
N ASP A 161 -36.53 9.56 -5.04
CA ASP A 161 -36.25 10.94 -4.62
C ASP A 161 -34.92 11.45 -5.21
N PHE A 162 -34.96 12.61 -5.89
CA PHE A 162 -33.79 13.15 -6.58
C PHE A 162 -32.63 13.50 -5.64
N ARG A 163 -32.89 13.82 -4.36
CA ARG A 163 -31.80 14.05 -3.39
C ARG A 163 -31.04 12.75 -3.11
N ARG A 164 -31.73 11.61 -3.06
CA ARG A 164 -31.07 10.29 -2.92
C ARG A 164 -30.23 9.98 -4.15
N TYR A 165 -30.78 10.22 -5.34
CA TYR A 165 -30.08 10.07 -6.61
C TYR A 165 -28.78 10.89 -6.65
N LEU A 166 -28.84 12.19 -6.36
CA LEU A 166 -27.67 13.08 -6.36
C LEU A 166 -26.64 12.68 -5.30
N TYR A 167 -27.10 12.23 -4.13
CA TYR A 167 -26.21 11.75 -3.08
C TYR A 167 -25.48 10.48 -3.51
N ALA A 168 -26.16 9.52 -4.14
CA ALA A 168 -25.54 8.33 -4.69
C ALA A 168 -24.45 8.71 -5.72
N MET A 169 -24.77 9.61 -6.67
CA MET A 169 -23.79 10.11 -7.64
C MET A 169 -22.58 10.79 -7.01
N LYS A 170 -22.79 11.62 -5.98
CA LYS A 170 -21.73 12.42 -5.38
C LYS A 170 -20.79 11.60 -4.51
N TYR A 171 -21.30 10.56 -3.86
CA TYR A 171 -20.56 9.85 -2.81
C TYR A 171 -20.17 8.43 -3.18
N LEU A 172 -20.80 7.76 -4.15
CA LEU A 172 -20.31 6.47 -4.65
C LEU A 172 -19.08 6.69 -5.50
N LYS A 173 -18.03 5.88 -5.33
CA LYS A 173 -16.76 6.02 -6.04
C LYS A 173 -16.32 4.65 -6.61
N PRO A 174 -16.93 4.20 -7.72
CA PRO A 174 -16.51 2.96 -8.38
C PRO A 174 -15.14 3.13 -9.01
N TRP A 175 -14.38 2.04 -9.04
CA TRP A 175 -13.08 2.01 -9.70
C TRP A 175 -13.22 2.00 -11.23
N ASP A 176 -14.00 1.08 -11.79
CA ASP A 176 -14.11 0.89 -13.25
C ASP A 176 -15.44 1.43 -13.78
N ARG A 177 -16.57 0.98 -13.22
CA ARG A 177 -17.89 1.23 -13.82
C ARG A 177 -18.93 1.74 -12.83
N LEU A 178 -19.56 2.87 -13.16
CA LEU A 178 -20.81 3.32 -12.56
C LEU A 178 -21.96 3.18 -13.55
N THR A 179 -22.99 2.43 -13.18
CA THR A 179 -24.27 2.40 -13.91
C THR A 179 -25.37 2.99 -13.05
N ILE A 180 -26.09 3.98 -13.58
CA ILE A 180 -27.24 4.59 -12.94
C ILE A 180 -28.44 4.37 -13.83
N ASN A 181 -29.26 3.40 -13.46
CA ASN A 181 -30.55 3.10 -14.08
C ASN A 181 -31.72 3.68 -13.28
N ALA A 182 -31.46 4.40 -12.19
CA ALA A 182 -32.48 5.03 -11.37
C ALA A 182 -33.21 6.16 -12.12
N LYS A 183 -34.55 6.17 -12.05
CA LYS A 183 -35.41 7.19 -12.64
C LYS A 183 -35.98 8.07 -11.52
N PRO A 184 -35.57 9.34 -11.42
CA PRO A 184 -36.09 10.21 -10.38
C PRO A 184 -37.54 10.64 -10.68
N SER A 185 -38.36 10.78 -9.63
CA SER A 185 -39.77 11.22 -9.74
C SER A 185 -39.90 12.66 -10.23
N ASP A 186 -38.96 13.50 -9.82
CA ASP A 186 -38.83 14.93 -10.08
C ASP A 186 -37.34 15.28 -10.17
N TYR A 187 -37.00 16.44 -10.73
CA TYR A 187 -35.64 16.94 -10.69
C TYR A 187 -35.63 18.46 -10.81
N TRP A 188 -34.58 19.08 -10.30
CA TRP A 188 -34.32 20.51 -10.38
C TRP A 188 -32.89 20.74 -10.85
N GLU A 189 -32.59 21.97 -11.25
CA GLU A 189 -31.23 22.33 -11.67
C GLU A 189 -30.26 22.21 -10.49
N THR A 190 -29.12 21.57 -10.75
CA THR A 190 -28.07 21.35 -9.75
C THR A 190 -26.74 21.93 -10.20
N ASP A 191 -25.85 22.10 -9.23
CA ASP A 191 -24.44 22.31 -9.52
C ASP A 191 -23.83 21.06 -10.18
N PRO A 192 -22.88 21.26 -11.10
CA PRO A 192 -22.13 20.15 -11.69
C PRO A 192 -21.51 19.22 -10.64
N ILE A 193 -21.66 17.92 -10.84
CA ILE A 193 -21.05 16.90 -9.99
C ILE A 193 -19.73 16.49 -10.63
N LYS A 194 -18.62 16.85 -9.96
CA LYS A 194 -17.30 16.33 -10.32
C LYS A 194 -17.25 14.84 -10.01
N PHE A 195 -17.00 14.04 -11.05
CA PHE A 195 -17.03 12.59 -10.94
C PHE A 195 -15.95 11.96 -11.81
N TRP A 196 -15.30 10.91 -11.30
CA TRP A 196 -14.26 10.16 -12.01
C TRP A 196 -14.56 8.67 -11.96
N THR A 197 -14.59 8.03 -13.12
CA THR A 197 -14.68 6.56 -13.30
C THR A 197 -14.26 6.23 -14.73
N ASP A 198 -13.79 5.02 -15.01
CA ASP A 198 -13.42 4.66 -16.38
C ASP A 198 -14.63 4.61 -17.33
N GLN A 199 -15.76 4.10 -16.83
CA GLN A 199 -17.01 3.91 -17.56
C GLN A 199 -18.22 4.43 -16.77
N LEU A 200 -18.91 5.44 -17.32
CA LEU A 200 -20.10 6.05 -16.73
C LEU A 200 -21.32 5.82 -17.60
N TYR A 201 -22.34 5.16 -17.04
CA TYR A 201 -23.62 4.91 -17.69
C TYR A 201 -24.72 5.60 -16.87
N ILE A 202 -25.45 6.53 -17.48
CA ILE A 202 -26.57 7.23 -16.85
C ILE A 202 -27.80 7.04 -17.73
N LYS A 203 -28.84 6.43 -17.19
CA LYS A 203 -30.17 6.34 -17.79
C LYS A 203 -31.07 7.43 -17.21
N HIS A 204 -32.15 7.78 -17.92
CA HIS A 204 -33.13 8.78 -17.47
C HIS A 204 -32.49 10.15 -17.19
N ALA A 205 -31.54 10.54 -18.04
CA ALA A 205 -30.66 11.68 -17.81
C ALA A 205 -31.24 13.02 -18.31
N SER A 206 -32.57 13.16 -18.26
CA SER A 206 -33.29 14.35 -18.72
C SER A 206 -32.95 15.62 -17.92
N TRP A 207 -32.37 15.44 -16.73
CA TRP A 207 -31.89 16.50 -15.83
C TRP A 207 -30.45 16.96 -16.12
N LEU A 208 -29.70 16.23 -16.95
CA LEU A 208 -28.31 16.59 -17.26
C LEU A 208 -28.27 17.77 -18.23
N TYR A 209 -27.39 18.71 -17.91
CA TYR A 209 -27.03 19.85 -18.77
C TYR A 209 -25.57 19.72 -19.20
N LEU A 210 -25.17 20.46 -20.24
CA LEU A 210 -23.80 20.44 -20.75
C LEU A 210 -22.74 20.71 -19.67
N LYS A 211 -23.00 21.65 -18.75
CA LYS A 211 -22.12 21.94 -17.61
C LYS A 211 -21.85 20.72 -16.71
N HIS A 212 -22.77 19.76 -16.64
CA HIS A 212 -22.57 18.53 -15.88
C HIS A 212 -21.64 17.56 -16.61
N ILE A 213 -21.84 17.37 -17.93
CA ILE A 213 -20.96 16.53 -18.74
C ILE A 213 -19.53 17.06 -18.69
N LYS A 214 -19.37 18.40 -18.71
CA LYS A 214 -18.07 19.08 -18.66
C LYS A 214 -17.24 18.81 -17.39
N GLU A 215 -17.87 18.28 -16.33
CA GLU A 215 -17.21 17.96 -15.06
C GLU A 215 -17.09 16.44 -14.83
N MET A 216 -17.53 15.63 -15.81
CA MET A 216 -17.40 14.18 -15.79
C MET A 216 -16.09 13.75 -16.43
N GLU A 217 -15.16 13.28 -15.61
CA GLU A 217 -13.86 12.77 -16.02
C GLU A 217 -13.92 11.25 -16.23
N SER A 218 -14.51 10.84 -17.36
CA SER A 218 -14.59 9.42 -17.75
C SER A 218 -14.03 9.14 -19.13
N SER A 219 -13.53 7.91 -19.32
CA SER A 219 -13.02 7.47 -20.63
C SER A 219 -14.15 6.97 -21.54
N GLU A 220 -15.24 6.49 -20.96
CA GLU A 220 -16.47 6.14 -21.64
C GLU A 220 -17.67 6.74 -20.90
N ILE A 221 -18.52 7.47 -21.63
CA ILE A 221 -19.74 8.08 -21.09
C ILE A 221 -20.92 7.63 -21.97
N ARG A 222 -21.96 7.06 -21.36
CA ARG A 222 -23.22 6.73 -22.02
C ARG A 222 -24.40 7.34 -21.30
N ILE A 223 -25.16 8.17 -21.99
CA ILE A 223 -26.27 8.95 -21.42
C ILE A 223 -27.57 8.64 -22.16
N TRP A 224 -28.57 8.11 -21.49
CA TRP A 224 -29.86 7.79 -22.10
C TRP A 224 -30.95 8.76 -21.69
N TYR A 225 -31.85 9.05 -22.62
CA TYR A 225 -32.99 9.95 -22.44
C TYR A 225 -32.62 11.37 -21.99
N SER A 226 -31.60 11.99 -22.61
CA SER A 226 -31.27 13.40 -22.36
C SER A 226 -32.17 14.36 -23.15
N ASN A 227 -32.17 15.63 -22.74
CA ASN A 227 -32.94 16.71 -23.35
C ASN A 227 -32.07 17.70 -24.15
N PHE A 228 -30.85 17.31 -24.56
CA PHE A 228 -29.93 18.24 -25.21
C PHE A 228 -30.52 18.88 -26.45
N THR A 229 -30.34 20.20 -26.61
CA THR A 229 -30.66 20.94 -27.84
C THR A 229 -29.54 20.78 -28.88
N ASP A 230 -29.77 21.20 -30.13
CA ASP A 230 -28.76 21.08 -31.17
C ASP A 230 -27.57 22.01 -30.89
N GLU A 231 -27.83 23.16 -30.26
CA GLU A 231 -26.83 24.12 -29.81
C GLU A 231 -25.97 23.55 -28.67
N GLU A 232 -26.57 22.87 -27.69
CA GLU A 232 -25.82 22.23 -26.60
C GLU A 232 -24.95 21.08 -27.11
N ILE A 233 -25.45 20.31 -28.09
CA ILE A 233 -24.66 19.26 -28.75
C ILE A 233 -23.49 19.89 -29.51
N ASN A 234 -23.73 20.99 -30.23
CA ASN A 234 -22.67 21.73 -30.91
C ASN A 234 -21.60 22.22 -29.93
N GLU A 235 -22.01 22.86 -28.84
CA GLU A 235 -21.10 23.39 -27.83
C GLU A 235 -20.27 22.26 -27.19
N LEU A 236 -20.86 21.08 -26.95
CA LEU A 236 -20.13 19.89 -26.50
C LEU A 236 -19.06 19.47 -27.51
N PHE A 237 -19.40 19.39 -28.79
CA PHE A 237 -18.47 18.96 -29.83
C PHE A 237 -17.34 19.98 -30.05
N CYS A 238 -17.66 21.28 -30.00
CA CYS A 238 -16.68 22.37 -30.04
C CYS A 238 -15.74 22.29 -28.82
N SER A 239 -16.29 22.04 -27.63
CA SER A 239 -15.47 21.85 -26.43
C SER A 239 -14.51 20.68 -26.60
N LEU A 240 -14.97 19.53 -27.13
CA LEU A 240 -14.11 18.37 -27.43
C LEU A 240 -13.03 18.72 -28.45
N LYS A 241 -13.38 19.47 -29.50
CA LYS A 241 -12.44 19.97 -30.51
C LYS A 241 -11.34 20.82 -29.87
N ASP A 242 -11.67 21.62 -28.86
CA ASP A 242 -10.74 22.49 -28.12
C ASP A 242 -9.94 21.77 -27.02
N GLY A 243 -10.10 20.45 -26.89
CA GLY A 243 -9.33 19.62 -25.95
C GLY A 243 -10.03 19.30 -24.64
N TYR A 244 -11.35 19.52 -24.54
CA TYR A 244 -12.15 19.05 -23.42
C TYR A 244 -12.02 17.53 -23.22
N ASN A 245 -11.87 17.11 -21.95
CA ASN A 245 -11.69 15.72 -21.51
C ASN A 245 -10.74 14.90 -22.42
N PRO A 246 -9.40 15.08 -22.30
CA PRO A 246 -8.44 14.43 -23.18
C PRO A 246 -8.46 12.89 -23.07
N TYR A 247 -9.03 12.34 -21.99
CA TYR A 247 -9.12 10.91 -21.71
C TYR A 247 -10.35 10.24 -22.32
N LEU A 248 -11.35 11.01 -22.78
CA LEU A 248 -12.56 10.49 -23.40
C LEU A 248 -12.22 9.71 -24.68
N LYS A 249 -12.71 8.47 -24.75
CA LYS A 249 -12.59 7.57 -25.91
C LYS A 249 -13.93 7.42 -26.61
N THR A 250 -15.00 7.31 -25.83
CA THR A 250 -16.35 7.07 -26.34
C THR A 250 -17.35 7.92 -25.57
N LEU A 251 -18.21 8.61 -26.30
CA LEU A 251 -19.36 9.31 -25.75
C LEU A 251 -20.59 8.91 -26.55
N SER A 252 -21.58 8.32 -25.89
CA SER A 252 -22.86 8.02 -26.52
C SER A 252 -23.96 8.71 -25.74
N PHE A 253 -24.91 9.33 -26.45
CA PHE A 253 -26.10 9.84 -25.79
C PHE A 253 -27.33 9.73 -26.66
N SER A 254 -28.51 9.68 -26.04
CA SER A 254 -29.77 9.58 -26.77
C SER A 254 -30.75 10.69 -26.42
N ILE A 255 -31.42 11.24 -27.44
CA ILE A 255 -32.46 12.29 -27.31
C ILE A 255 -33.79 11.81 -27.90
N ARG A 256 -34.91 12.36 -27.42
CA ARG A 256 -36.28 12.05 -27.90
C ARG A 256 -36.82 13.06 -28.93
N ARG A 257 -35.96 13.51 -29.83
CA ARG A 257 -36.30 14.42 -30.92
C ARG A 257 -35.37 14.18 -32.11
N SER A 258 -35.74 14.68 -33.28
CA SER A 258 -34.79 14.83 -34.38
C SER A 258 -33.82 15.98 -34.09
N ALA A 259 -32.54 15.75 -34.37
CA ALA A 259 -31.51 16.78 -34.39
C ALA A 259 -31.22 17.22 -35.83
N ASN A 260 -30.88 18.50 -36.01
CA ASN A 260 -30.44 19.05 -37.29
C ASN A 260 -28.90 19.00 -37.39
N PRO A 261 -28.32 18.19 -38.30
CA PRO A 261 -26.87 18.13 -38.52
C PRO A 261 -26.22 19.47 -38.85
N GLU A 262 -26.92 20.37 -39.54
CA GLU A 262 -26.40 21.70 -39.87
C GLU A 262 -26.15 22.55 -38.62
N THR A 263 -26.99 22.38 -37.60
CA THR A 263 -26.86 23.09 -36.33
C THR A 263 -25.80 22.45 -35.44
N PHE A 264 -25.87 21.13 -35.21
CA PHE A 264 -24.98 20.51 -34.24
C PHE A 264 -23.54 20.30 -34.74
N LEU A 265 -23.30 20.34 -36.07
CA LEU A 265 -21.96 20.26 -36.67
C LEU A 265 -21.35 21.61 -37.05
N LYS A 266 -22.07 22.71 -36.77
CA LYS A 266 -21.60 24.06 -37.07
C LYS A 266 -20.20 24.30 -36.49
N ASP A 267 -19.32 24.95 -37.26
CA ASP A 267 -17.96 25.33 -36.86
C ASP A 267 -16.96 24.17 -36.59
N LEU A 268 -17.36 22.90 -36.82
CA LEU A 268 -16.47 21.73 -36.64
C LEU A 268 -15.65 21.38 -37.89
N ASN A 269 -16.00 21.92 -39.06
CA ASN A 269 -15.49 21.47 -40.37
C ASN A 269 -15.65 19.95 -40.56
N ALA A 270 -16.81 19.43 -40.14
CA ALA A 270 -17.10 18.01 -40.19
C ALA A 270 -17.26 17.52 -41.64
N THR A 271 -16.63 16.40 -41.97
CA THR A 271 -16.77 15.71 -43.26
C THR A 271 -17.72 14.53 -43.10
N GLN A 272 -18.79 14.52 -43.89
CA GLN A 272 -19.71 13.38 -43.96
C GLN A 272 -19.06 12.24 -44.75
N PHE A 273 -19.13 11.02 -44.23
CA PHE A 273 -18.63 9.83 -44.92
C PHE A 273 -19.66 8.70 -45.01
N CYS A 274 -20.81 8.85 -44.35
CA CYS A 274 -22.01 8.02 -44.51
C CYS A 274 -23.25 8.89 -44.23
N GLU A 275 -24.45 8.43 -44.65
CA GLU A 275 -25.72 9.16 -44.51
C GLU A 275 -25.92 9.73 -43.09
N ASP A 276 -25.54 8.93 -42.09
CA ASP A 276 -25.71 9.23 -40.67
C ASP A 276 -24.36 9.32 -39.92
N ALA A 277 -23.24 9.57 -40.62
CA ALA A 277 -21.92 9.62 -40.00
C ALA A 277 -21.01 10.73 -40.53
N TRP A 278 -20.37 11.43 -39.60
CA TRP A 278 -19.45 12.53 -39.85
C TRP A 278 -18.17 12.35 -39.07
N SER A 279 -17.11 13.02 -39.51
CA SER A 279 -15.86 13.09 -38.74
C SER A 279 -15.26 14.48 -38.76
N PHE A 280 -14.61 14.86 -37.67
CA PHE A 280 -13.87 16.12 -37.55
C PHE A 280 -12.59 15.89 -36.74
N VAL A 281 -11.66 16.85 -36.81
CA VAL A 281 -10.35 16.75 -36.16
C VAL A 281 -10.36 17.51 -34.84
N LEU A 282 -9.93 16.85 -33.77
CA LEU A 282 -9.75 17.43 -32.44
C LEU A 282 -8.38 18.09 -32.27
N ALA A 283 -8.21 18.88 -31.22
CA ALA A 283 -6.90 19.29 -30.73
C ALA A 283 -5.95 18.07 -30.57
N GLY A 284 -4.73 18.21 -31.07
CA GLY A 284 -3.75 17.13 -31.11
C GLY A 284 -3.86 16.19 -32.32
N ARG A 285 -4.60 16.58 -33.38
CA ARG A 285 -4.75 15.85 -34.65
C ARG A 285 -5.41 14.47 -34.52
N ARG A 286 -6.20 14.24 -33.47
CA ARG A 286 -7.05 13.05 -33.36
C ARG A 286 -8.30 13.21 -34.20
N ARG A 287 -8.79 12.15 -34.82
CA ARG A 287 -10.12 12.15 -35.46
C ARG A 287 -11.20 11.81 -34.44
N CYS A 288 -12.32 12.50 -34.51
CA CYS A 288 -13.57 12.14 -33.84
C CYS A 288 -14.56 11.71 -34.91
N GLU A 289 -15.16 10.55 -34.75
CA GLU A 289 -16.25 10.04 -35.60
C GLU A 289 -17.56 10.12 -34.84
N VAL A 290 -18.57 10.73 -35.46
CA VAL A 290 -19.92 10.88 -34.92
C VAL A 290 -20.88 10.09 -35.78
N THR A 291 -21.66 9.21 -35.17
CA THR A 291 -22.80 8.55 -35.82
C THR A 291 -24.11 8.97 -35.15
N TYR A 292 -25.15 9.23 -35.94
CA TYR A 292 -26.47 9.62 -35.47
C TYR A 292 -27.53 8.66 -36.03
N ARG A 293 -28.06 7.76 -35.21
CA ARG A 293 -28.95 6.68 -35.70
C ARG A 293 -30.30 6.65 -34.99
N LYS A 294 -31.32 6.23 -35.72
CA LYS A 294 -32.63 5.86 -35.16
C LYS A 294 -32.54 4.48 -34.49
N ARG A 295 -33.03 4.35 -33.26
CA ARG A 295 -33.10 3.05 -32.59
C ARG A 295 -34.33 2.28 -33.09
N HIS A 296 -34.13 1.08 -33.62
CA HIS A 296 -35.24 0.26 -34.14
C HIS A 296 -36.30 -0.07 -33.08
N SER A 297 -35.89 -0.25 -31.82
CA SER A 297 -36.79 -0.61 -30.72
C SER A 297 -37.59 0.57 -30.15
N GLU A 298 -37.15 1.81 -30.38
CA GLU A 298 -37.76 3.03 -29.84
C GLU A 298 -37.72 4.11 -30.93
N PRO A 299 -38.75 4.19 -31.79
CA PRO A 299 -38.69 5.00 -33.01
C PRO A 299 -38.56 6.51 -32.76
N ASP A 300 -38.84 7.00 -31.55
CA ASP A 300 -38.66 8.41 -31.19
C ASP A 300 -37.27 8.68 -30.59
N LEU A 301 -36.52 7.63 -30.27
CA LEU A 301 -35.19 7.74 -29.72
C LEU A 301 -34.14 7.83 -30.85
N ARG A 302 -33.31 8.86 -30.77
CA ARG A 302 -32.15 9.04 -31.63
C ARG A 302 -30.89 8.93 -30.80
N MET A 303 -29.88 8.23 -31.30
CA MET A 303 -28.64 7.96 -30.60
C MET A 303 -27.47 8.60 -31.34
N PHE A 304 -26.74 9.44 -30.61
CA PHE A 304 -25.41 9.87 -30.95
C PHE A 304 -24.39 8.90 -30.39
N SER A 305 -23.40 8.53 -31.19
CA SER A 305 -22.22 7.81 -30.73
C SER A 305 -20.98 8.45 -31.30
N LEU A 306 -20.11 8.91 -30.42
CA LEU A 306 -18.84 9.51 -30.72
C LEU A 306 -17.73 8.52 -30.38
N THR A 307 -16.87 8.26 -31.34
CA THR A 307 -15.65 7.48 -31.15
C THR A 307 -14.45 8.37 -31.46
N ILE A 308 -13.60 8.57 -30.45
CA ILE A 308 -12.39 9.37 -30.59
C ILE A 308 -11.24 8.41 -30.87
N GLU A 309 -10.52 8.63 -31.97
CA GLU A 309 -9.31 7.88 -32.28
C GLU A 309 -8.35 7.97 -31.09
N LYS A 310 -7.95 6.81 -30.59
CA LYS A 310 -6.91 6.73 -29.56
C LYS A 310 -5.68 7.44 -30.11
N LEU A 311 -5.05 8.30 -29.31
CA LEU A 311 -3.68 8.74 -29.60
C LEU A 311 -2.86 7.49 -29.94
N PRO A 312 -2.05 7.51 -31.02
CA PRO A 312 -1.19 6.40 -31.32
C PRO A 312 -0.35 6.14 -30.08
N ARG A 313 -0.66 5.04 -29.38
CA ARG A 313 0.14 4.59 -28.24
C ARG A 313 1.51 4.33 -28.81
N LEU A 314 2.54 5.07 -28.36
CA LEU A 314 3.91 4.76 -28.72
C LEU A 314 4.11 3.28 -28.39
N PRO A 315 4.27 2.40 -29.39
CA PRO A 315 4.29 0.98 -29.12
C PRO A 315 5.68 0.68 -28.59
N LEU A 316 5.92 0.95 -27.31
CA LEU A 316 7.26 0.96 -26.74
C LEU A 316 7.98 -0.37 -26.97
N LEU A 317 7.24 -1.47 -26.85
CA LEU A 317 7.72 -2.83 -27.11
C LEU A 317 7.94 -3.18 -28.59
N LYS A 318 7.51 -2.33 -29.52
CA LYS A 318 7.80 -2.44 -30.95
C LYS A 318 8.94 -1.51 -31.39
N LEU A 319 9.48 -0.70 -30.48
CA LEU A 319 10.67 0.08 -30.79
C LEU A 319 11.85 -0.86 -31.11
N PRO A 320 12.75 -0.48 -32.03
CA PRO A 320 14.03 -1.16 -32.19
C PRO A 320 14.74 -1.29 -30.83
N SER A 321 15.43 -2.40 -30.60
CA SER A 321 16.00 -2.73 -29.29
C SER A 321 16.85 -1.60 -28.70
N LEU A 322 17.69 -0.94 -29.51
CA LEU A 322 18.52 0.19 -29.07
C LEU A 322 17.68 1.39 -28.61
N ALA A 323 16.62 1.73 -29.35
CA ALA A 323 15.73 2.84 -28.97
C ALA A 323 14.97 2.51 -27.68
N LEU A 324 14.50 1.28 -27.52
CA LEU A 324 13.87 0.82 -26.28
C LEU A 324 14.82 0.93 -25.09
N VAL A 325 16.05 0.44 -25.22
CA VAL A 325 17.08 0.54 -24.17
C VAL A 325 17.36 2.00 -23.82
N ASN A 326 17.56 2.87 -24.81
CA ASN A 326 17.80 4.30 -24.56
C ASN A 326 16.64 4.95 -23.81
N VAL A 327 15.39 4.61 -24.16
CA VAL A 327 14.21 5.11 -23.43
C VAL A 327 14.21 4.62 -21.99
N LEU A 328 14.45 3.33 -21.75
CA LEU A 328 14.48 2.75 -20.41
C LEU A 328 15.63 3.32 -19.55
N GLU A 329 16.82 3.52 -20.12
CA GLU A 329 17.97 4.12 -19.43
C GLU A 329 17.75 5.60 -19.08
N SER A 330 16.86 6.28 -19.80
CA SER A 330 16.47 7.67 -19.50
C SER A 330 15.50 7.78 -18.33
N MET A 331 14.85 6.68 -17.92
CA MET A 331 13.90 6.68 -16.82
C MET A 331 14.60 6.75 -15.46
N LYS A 332 13.99 7.48 -14.53
CA LYS A 332 14.36 7.42 -13.10
C LYS A 332 13.98 6.06 -12.49
N PHE A 333 14.55 5.71 -11.34
CA PHE A 333 14.37 4.39 -10.74
C PHE A 333 12.89 4.07 -10.48
N VAL A 334 12.14 5.00 -9.89
CA VAL A 334 10.70 4.82 -9.58
C VAL A 334 9.89 4.54 -10.84
N ASN A 335 10.12 5.31 -11.90
CA ASN A 335 9.44 5.12 -13.18
C ASN A 335 9.79 3.78 -13.81
N LEU A 336 11.07 3.39 -13.74
CA LEU A 336 11.54 2.12 -14.28
C LEU A 336 10.98 0.92 -13.49
N PHE A 337 10.88 1.03 -12.16
CA PHE A 337 10.25 0.03 -11.30
C PHE A 337 8.75 -0.13 -11.61
N LEU A 338 8.03 0.99 -11.70
CA LEU A 338 6.63 1.00 -12.14
C LEU A 338 6.46 0.33 -13.49
N PHE A 339 7.32 0.71 -14.44
CA PHE A 339 7.28 0.19 -15.79
C PHE A 339 7.55 -1.32 -15.83
N ALA A 340 8.54 -1.79 -15.08
CA ALA A 340 8.87 -3.21 -14.96
C ALA A 340 7.69 -4.04 -14.41
N ASN A 341 6.86 -3.47 -13.53
CA ASN A 341 5.72 -4.15 -12.93
C ASN A 341 4.46 -4.20 -13.80
N LEU A 342 4.39 -3.47 -14.92
CA LEU A 342 3.24 -3.51 -15.83
C LEU A 342 2.97 -4.89 -16.44
N SER A 343 3.99 -5.73 -16.62
CA SER A 343 3.81 -7.12 -17.08
C SER A 343 5.05 -7.98 -16.85
N LYS A 344 4.89 -9.31 -16.83
CA LYS A 344 6.01 -10.27 -16.77
C LYS A 344 7.00 -10.08 -17.93
N ARG A 345 6.50 -9.76 -19.12
CA ARG A 345 7.32 -9.47 -20.30
C ARG A 345 8.16 -8.22 -20.10
N MET A 346 7.57 -7.17 -19.53
CA MET A 346 8.30 -5.93 -19.29
C MET A 346 9.37 -6.10 -18.22
N LYS A 347 9.02 -6.76 -17.11
CA LYS A 347 9.96 -7.14 -16.05
C LYS A 347 11.19 -7.85 -16.62
N LYS A 348 10.98 -8.82 -17.51
CA LYS A 348 12.05 -9.54 -18.20
C LYS A 348 12.91 -8.60 -19.05
N ILE A 349 12.30 -7.73 -19.87
CA ILE A 349 13.03 -6.77 -20.72
C ILE A 349 13.89 -5.83 -19.87
N VAL A 350 13.33 -5.23 -18.82
CA VAL A 350 14.07 -4.32 -17.94
C VAL A 350 15.23 -5.05 -17.28
N LYS A 351 14.99 -6.24 -16.72
CA LYS A 351 16.02 -7.06 -16.06
C LYS A 351 17.17 -7.45 -17.01
N GLU A 352 16.87 -7.82 -18.25
CA GLU A 352 17.87 -8.28 -19.21
C GLU A 352 18.68 -7.14 -19.82
N ASN A 353 18.07 -5.97 -20.00
CA ASN A 353 18.66 -4.88 -20.77
C ASN A 353 19.19 -3.73 -19.90
N ILE A 354 18.68 -3.53 -18.69
CA ILE A 354 19.03 -2.38 -17.85
C ILE A 354 19.91 -2.81 -16.69
N LYS A 355 21.09 -2.21 -16.59
CA LYS A 355 22.02 -2.44 -15.49
C LYS A 355 22.13 -1.19 -14.63
N ILE A 356 21.51 -1.21 -13.46
CA ILE A 356 21.60 -0.11 -12.50
C ILE A 356 22.92 -0.20 -11.73
N ARG A 357 24.03 0.22 -12.36
CA ARG A 357 25.38 0.09 -11.80
C ARG A 357 25.80 1.18 -10.82
N ASN A 358 25.04 2.27 -10.74
CA ASN A 358 25.40 3.48 -9.99
C ASN A 358 24.35 3.86 -8.96
N HIS A 359 23.65 2.87 -8.39
CA HIS A 359 22.69 3.11 -7.32
C HIS A 359 22.91 2.13 -6.17
N THR A 360 22.57 2.59 -4.97
CA THR A 360 22.56 1.82 -3.74
C THR A 360 21.17 1.86 -3.15
N ILE A 361 20.86 0.85 -2.34
CA ILE A 361 19.62 0.79 -1.57
C ILE A 361 19.94 0.83 -0.08
N THR A 362 19.22 1.67 0.66
CA THR A 362 19.32 1.77 2.13
C THR A 362 17.91 1.67 2.71
N PRO A 363 17.54 0.53 3.30
CA PRO A 363 16.33 0.38 4.08
C PRO A 363 16.40 1.26 5.34
N ILE A 364 15.30 1.98 5.59
CA ILE A 364 15.09 2.80 6.76
C ILE A 364 13.81 2.32 7.43
N PHE A 365 13.96 1.96 8.68
CA PHE A 365 12.96 1.41 9.57
C PHE A 365 12.53 2.55 10.49
N LYS A 366 11.32 3.08 10.28
CA LYS A 366 10.63 4.09 11.12
C LYS A 366 9.14 3.72 11.25
N ILE A 367 8.25 4.71 11.47
CA ILE A 367 6.78 4.54 11.43
C ILE A 367 6.35 3.89 10.12
N GLU A 368 6.94 4.35 9.02
CA GLU A 368 6.94 3.69 7.73
C GLU A 368 8.27 2.99 7.45
N PHE A 369 8.23 1.94 6.63
CA PHE A 369 9.46 1.37 6.08
C PHE A 369 9.77 2.05 4.76
N VAL A 370 10.99 2.52 4.60
CA VAL A 370 11.42 3.28 3.41
C VAL A 370 12.62 2.61 2.79
N PHE A 371 12.56 2.31 1.51
CA PHE A 371 13.75 2.06 0.73
C PHE A 371 14.22 3.37 0.11
N VAL A 372 15.41 3.82 0.49
CA VAL A 372 16.07 4.96 -0.15
C VAL A 372 16.96 4.43 -1.25
N ILE A 373 16.65 4.80 -2.49
CA ILE A 373 17.47 4.52 -3.66
C ILE A 373 18.27 5.77 -3.96
N GLN A 374 19.60 5.65 -3.96
CA GLN A 374 20.50 6.78 -4.09
C GLN A 374 21.52 6.55 -5.19
N SER A 375 21.73 7.56 -6.03
CA SER A 375 22.79 7.51 -7.03
C SER A 375 24.17 7.65 -6.39
N THR A 376 25.10 6.75 -6.72
CA THR A 376 26.50 6.84 -6.27
C THR A 376 27.24 8.03 -6.88
N LYS A 377 26.82 8.48 -8.07
CA LYS A 377 27.40 9.66 -8.75
C LYS A 377 26.85 10.97 -8.23
N ASN A 378 25.58 11.00 -7.82
CA ASN A 378 24.93 12.21 -7.31
C ASN A 378 24.14 11.90 -6.03
N LYS A 379 24.80 12.05 -4.88
CA LYS A 379 24.22 11.79 -3.57
C LYS A 379 23.01 12.67 -3.23
N LYS A 380 22.77 13.79 -3.94
CA LYS A 380 21.59 14.64 -3.72
C LYS A 380 20.32 14.06 -4.33
N ARG A 381 20.43 13.20 -5.35
CA ARG A 381 19.28 12.57 -5.99
C ARG A 381 18.91 11.30 -5.23
N LYS A 382 17.78 11.35 -4.54
CA LYS A 382 17.18 10.24 -3.82
C LYS A 382 15.80 9.97 -4.37
N GLU A 383 15.47 8.69 -4.48
CA GLU A 383 14.14 8.20 -4.79
C GLU A 383 13.70 7.28 -3.66
N TYR A 384 12.40 7.21 -3.40
CA TYR A 384 11.88 6.56 -2.20
C TYR A 384 10.81 5.55 -2.56
N ILE A 385 10.82 4.40 -1.89
CA ILE A 385 9.68 3.49 -1.86
C ILE A 385 9.26 3.36 -0.40
N CYS A 386 8.08 3.88 -0.09
CA CYS A 386 7.53 3.93 1.26
C CYS A 386 6.45 2.86 1.43
N ILE A 387 6.46 2.22 2.59
CA ILE A 387 5.58 1.14 3.00
C ILE A 387 4.90 1.58 4.29
N TYR A 388 3.63 1.95 4.16
CA TYR A 388 2.80 2.45 5.24
C TYR A 388 1.88 1.34 5.78
N PRO A 389 1.45 1.45 7.05
CA PRO A 389 0.31 0.69 7.56
C PRO A 389 -0.95 1.04 6.76
N SER A 390 -1.86 0.08 6.60
CA SER A 390 -3.09 0.30 5.83
C SER A 390 -4.02 1.33 6.46
N GLU A 391 -3.99 1.48 7.79
CA GLU A 391 -4.74 2.50 8.51
C GLU A 391 -4.28 3.94 8.21
N MET A 392 -3.05 4.15 7.72
CA MET A 392 -2.53 5.47 7.36
C MET A 392 -2.95 5.93 5.96
N ARG A 393 -3.71 5.11 5.23
CA ARG A 393 -4.20 5.44 3.90
C ARG A 393 -5.26 6.55 3.98
N ALA A 394 -4.98 7.72 3.44
CA ALA A 394 -6.00 8.77 3.38
C ALA A 394 -7.09 8.42 2.35
N PRO A 395 -8.37 8.76 2.59
CA PRO A 395 -9.48 8.44 1.68
C PRO A 395 -9.35 8.99 0.25
N ASN A 396 -8.49 9.98 0.05
CA ASN A 396 -8.23 10.70 -1.19
C ASN A 396 -6.87 10.37 -1.83
N CYS A 397 -6.10 9.43 -1.27
CA CYS A 397 -4.87 8.95 -1.90
C CYS A 397 -5.20 8.08 -3.11
N TRP A 398 -5.16 8.67 -4.31
CA TRP A 398 -4.93 8.10 -5.64
C TRP A 398 -4.82 6.55 -5.62
N ASN A 399 -5.96 5.89 -5.83
CA ASN A 399 -6.21 4.49 -5.44
C ASN A 399 -5.76 3.46 -6.49
N TYR A 400 -4.49 3.45 -6.91
CA TYR A 400 -4.04 2.36 -7.78
C TYR A 400 -3.84 1.08 -6.97
N PHE A 401 -4.00 -0.06 -7.62
CA PHE A 401 -3.70 -1.36 -7.05
C PHE A 401 -2.69 -2.06 -7.92
N GLU A 402 -1.61 -2.55 -7.31
CA GLU A 402 -0.55 -3.22 -8.02
C GLU A 402 -0.28 -4.61 -7.44
N ASN A 403 0.27 -5.48 -8.28
CA ASN A 403 0.80 -6.76 -7.83
C ASN A 403 2.28 -6.57 -7.48
N ILE A 404 2.66 -6.89 -6.25
CA ILE A 404 4.02 -6.72 -5.73
C ILE A 404 4.47 -8.07 -5.18
N GLY A 405 5.49 -8.66 -5.83
CA GLY A 405 5.93 -10.01 -5.52
C GLY A 405 4.81 -11.04 -5.70
N SER A 406 4.53 -11.79 -4.65
CA SER A 406 3.47 -12.79 -4.59
C SER A 406 2.10 -12.23 -4.19
N MET A 407 2.06 -10.95 -3.82
CA MET A 407 0.87 -10.31 -3.27
C MET A 407 0.15 -9.51 -4.36
N SER A 408 -1.17 -9.67 -4.41
CA SER A 408 -2.02 -9.00 -5.39
C SER A 408 -2.84 -7.88 -4.78
N ARG A 409 -3.19 -6.88 -5.59
CA ARG A 409 -4.06 -5.76 -5.20
C ARG A 409 -3.53 -5.01 -3.98
N ILE A 410 -2.24 -4.67 -3.98
CA ILE A 410 -1.65 -3.80 -2.97
C ILE A 410 -2.02 -2.35 -3.28
N PRO A 411 -2.64 -1.61 -2.35
CA PRO A 411 -2.90 -0.19 -2.55
C PRO A 411 -1.60 0.58 -2.79
N PHE A 412 -1.62 1.43 -3.80
CA PHE A 412 -0.45 2.01 -4.42
C PHE A 412 -0.72 3.48 -4.78
N GLY A 413 0.24 4.37 -4.49
CA GLY A 413 0.17 5.79 -4.84
C GLY A 413 1.52 6.33 -5.30
N VAL A 414 1.49 7.33 -6.18
CA VAL A 414 2.67 8.08 -6.63
C VAL A 414 2.45 9.55 -6.28
N PRO A 415 2.80 9.99 -5.06
CA PRO A 415 2.64 11.38 -4.70
C PRO A 415 3.50 12.27 -5.60
N HIS A 416 2.98 13.43 -5.97
CA HIS A 416 3.75 14.42 -6.72
C HIS A 416 4.61 15.25 -5.76
N ILE A 417 5.83 14.78 -5.49
CA ILE A 417 6.83 15.54 -4.71
C ILE A 417 7.94 15.97 -5.67
N PRO A 418 8.04 17.28 -6.03
CA PRO A 418 8.89 17.78 -7.12
C PRO A 418 10.37 17.34 -7.07
N ASP A 419 10.91 17.07 -5.89
CA ASP A 419 12.34 16.74 -5.70
C ASP A 419 12.60 15.35 -5.11
N ALA A 420 11.55 14.57 -4.83
CA ALA A 420 11.65 13.27 -4.18
C ALA A 420 10.65 12.29 -4.81
N PRO A 421 10.94 11.78 -6.03
CA PRO A 421 10.10 10.76 -6.65
C PRO A 421 9.90 9.63 -5.66
N SER A 422 8.65 9.33 -5.36
CA SER A 422 8.32 8.32 -4.38
C SER A 422 7.14 7.47 -4.79
N ILE A 423 7.17 6.24 -4.31
CA ILE A 423 6.09 5.28 -4.40
C ILE A 423 5.60 5.01 -2.99
N TRP A 424 4.29 5.07 -2.77
CA TRP A 424 3.67 4.73 -1.49
C TRP A 424 2.85 3.46 -1.66
N THR A 425 3.09 2.50 -0.78
CA THR A 425 2.32 1.25 -0.71
C THR A 425 1.76 1.07 0.69
N PHE A 426 0.59 0.47 0.80
CA PHE A 426 -0.12 0.33 2.07
C PHE A 426 -0.37 -1.14 2.38
N TRP A 427 0.02 -1.58 3.58
CA TRP A 427 0.06 -2.99 3.94
C TRP A 427 -0.58 -3.24 5.30
N ASN A 428 -1.30 -4.35 5.45
CA ASN A 428 -1.82 -4.76 6.76
C ASN A 428 -0.68 -5.23 7.68
N ASP A 429 0.37 -5.81 7.08
CA ASP A 429 1.61 -6.18 7.76
C ASP A 429 2.78 -5.56 6.98
N GLN A 430 3.39 -4.52 7.55
CA GLN A 430 4.49 -3.80 6.91
C GLN A 430 5.75 -4.66 6.77
N ILE A 431 5.97 -5.66 7.64
CA ILE A 431 7.13 -6.55 7.55
C ILE A 431 6.99 -7.45 6.33
N ILE A 432 5.80 -8.01 6.10
CA ILE A 432 5.51 -8.74 4.86
C ILE A 432 5.67 -7.81 3.65
N GLY A 433 5.11 -6.60 3.71
CA GLY A 433 5.22 -5.61 2.65
C GLY A 433 6.67 -5.26 2.29
N MET A 434 7.54 -5.10 3.30
CA MET A 434 8.96 -4.86 3.10
C MET A 434 9.66 -6.05 2.46
N LYS A 435 9.43 -7.26 2.95
CA LYS A 435 10.07 -8.46 2.38
C LYS A 435 9.69 -8.64 0.91
N GLU A 436 8.40 -8.55 0.57
CA GLU A 436 7.92 -8.66 -0.81
C GLU A 436 8.45 -7.54 -1.69
N MET A 437 8.44 -6.29 -1.20
CA MET A 437 8.96 -5.15 -1.95
C MET A 437 10.47 -5.25 -2.19
N TYR A 438 11.26 -5.60 -1.17
CA TYR A 438 12.70 -5.80 -1.33
C TYR A 438 13.01 -6.94 -2.30
N ASN A 439 12.30 -8.06 -2.21
CA ASN A 439 12.45 -9.19 -3.12
C ASN A 439 12.14 -8.78 -4.56
N GLU A 440 11.08 -8.00 -4.77
CA GLU A 440 10.71 -7.49 -6.09
C GLU A 440 11.78 -6.54 -6.64
N ILE A 441 12.22 -5.57 -5.84
CA ILE A 441 13.29 -4.62 -6.23
C ILE A 441 14.57 -5.38 -6.58
N SER A 442 15.05 -6.27 -5.70
CA SER A 442 16.32 -6.99 -5.88
C SER A 442 16.27 -7.98 -7.05
N THR A 443 15.09 -8.53 -7.37
CA THR A 443 14.90 -9.44 -8.51
C THR A 443 15.07 -8.73 -9.86
N VAL A 444 14.62 -7.48 -9.94
CA VAL A 444 14.66 -6.68 -11.18
C VAL A 444 15.94 -5.84 -11.25
N PHE A 445 16.38 -5.32 -10.10
CA PHE A 445 17.48 -4.36 -9.97
C PHE A 445 18.48 -4.86 -8.92
N PRO A 446 19.48 -5.67 -9.31
CA PRO A 446 20.51 -6.12 -8.40
C PRO A 446 21.39 -4.92 -7.99
N MET A 447 21.12 -4.37 -6.82
CA MET A 447 21.81 -3.21 -6.24
C MET A 447 22.41 -3.60 -4.88
N PRO A 448 23.60 -3.07 -4.53
CA PRO A 448 24.19 -3.32 -3.23
C PRO A 448 23.41 -2.63 -2.11
N LEU A 449 23.21 -3.36 -1.01
CA LEU A 449 22.79 -2.82 0.27
C LEU A 449 24.00 -2.14 0.93
N THR A 450 23.95 -0.82 1.09
CA THR A 450 25.05 -0.08 1.74
C THR A 450 24.91 -0.02 3.25
N GLY A 451 23.71 -0.23 3.76
CA GLY A 451 23.44 -0.26 5.18
C GLY A 451 21.96 -0.21 5.49
N ILE A 452 21.63 -0.25 6.78
CA ILE A 452 20.28 -0.20 7.31
C ILE A 452 20.21 0.84 8.42
N ARG A 453 19.09 1.55 8.52
CA ARG A 453 18.81 2.51 9.60
C ARG A 453 17.56 2.09 10.37
N MET A 454 17.60 2.09 11.69
CA MET A 454 16.49 1.67 12.56
C MET A 454 16.20 2.69 13.66
N ASP A 455 14.93 3.06 13.83
CA ASP A 455 14.45 3.92 14.93
C ASP A 455 13.76 3.10 16.04
N LEU A 456 14.49 2.80 17.11
CA LEU A 456 14.03 1.96 18.22
C LEU A 456 12.76 2.44 18.91
N ASN A 457 12.42 3.73 18.80
CA ASN A 457 11.19 4.25 19.39
C ASN A 457 9.94 3.72 18.69
N VAL A 458 10.09 3.30 17.43
CA VAL A 458 9.00 2.78 16.60
C VAL A 458 8.99 1.25 16.57
N PHE A 459 10.17 0.61 16.59
CA PHE A 459 10.29 -0.86 16.44
C PHE A 459 9.87 -1.68 17.65
N GLY A 460 9.82 -1.09 18.85
CA GLY A 460 9.55 -1.85 20.08
C GLY A 460 8.22 -2.63 20.10
N GLY A 461 7.25 -2.25 19.25
CA GLY A 461 5.96 -2.93 19.14
C GLY A 461 5.76 -3.81 17.89
N ILE A 462 6.67 -3.77 16.90
CA ILE A 462 6.40 -4.30 15.55
C ILE A 462 7.49 -5.31 15.17
N GLY A 463 7.31 -6.57 15.57
CA GLY A 463 8.00 -7.73 14.99
C GLY A 463 9.53 -7.65 14.91
N PHE A 464 10.20 -7.04 15.90
CA PHE A 464 11.66 -6.87 15.97
C PHE A 464 12.46 -8.11 15.55
N LEU A 465 12.14 -9.28 16.11
CA LEU A 465 12.82 -10.55 15.79
C LEU A 465 12.73 -10.91 14.30
N SER A 466 11.62 -10.59 13.63
CA SER A 466 11.46 -10.84 12.20
C SER A 466 12.32 -9.91 11.34
N ILE A 467 12.56 -8.67 11.80
CA ILE A 467 13.46 -7.72 11.14
C ILE A 467 14.90 -8.17 11.34
N VAL A 468 15.32 -8.47 12.57
CA VAL A 468 16.68 -8.96 12.85
C VAL A 468 16.95 -10.26 12.09
N SER A 469 16.01 -11.19 12.06
CA SER A 469 16.13 -12.42 11.26
C SER A 469 16.30 -12.14 9.77
N TRP A 470 15.59 -11.14 9.23
CA TRP A 470 15.73 -10.72 7.84
C TRP A 470 17.10 -10.07 7.57
N ILE A 471 17.56 -9.19 8.46
CA ILE A 471 18.89 -8.54 8.41
C ILE A 471 20.00 -9.58 8.44
N ASN A 472 19.93 -10.54 9.36
CA ASN A 472 20.96 -11.56 9.50
C ASN A 472 20.91 -12.62 8.38
N GLY A 473 19.83 -12.67 7.59
CA GLY A 473 19.71 -13.54 6.44
C GLY A 473 20.53 -13.12 5.21
N PHE A 474 21.12 -11.92 5.22
CA PHE A 474 21.93 -11.42 4.10
C PHE A 474 23.34 -12.04 4.06
N ASN A 475 23.76 -12.44 2.86
CA ASN A 475 25.12 -12.91 2.57
C ASN A 475 25.62 -12.28 1.24
N PRO A 476 26.67 -11.43 1.24
CA PRO A 476 27.50 -11.05 2.39
C PRO A 476 26.72 -10.26 3.46
N ARG A 477 27.30 -10.17 4.66
CA ARG A 477 26.72 -9.40 5.77
C ARG A 477 26.53 -7.94 5.36
N ILE A 478 25.54 -7.29 5.96
CA ILE A 478 25.31 -5.86 5.72
C ILE A 478 26.49 -5.06 6.27
N PRO A 479 27.08 -4.11 5.52
CA PRO A 479 28.27 -3.40 5.96
C PRO A 479 28.04 -2.49 7.17
N LEU A 480 26.88 -1.83 7.22
CA LEU A 480 26.59 -0.79 8.19
C LEU A 480 25.16 -0.90 8.71
N ILE A 481 25.01 -0.89 10.02
CA ILE A 481 23.72 -0.74 10.68
C ILE A 481 23.78 0.46 11.63
N GLU A 482 22.87 1.40 11.41
CA GLU A 482 22.68 2.57 12.27
C GLU A 482 21.38 2.42 13.04
N VAL A 483 21.45 2.66 14.35
CA VAL A 483 20.32 2.53 15.27
C VAL A 483 20.14 3.86 15.99
N GLU A 484 18.95 4.44 15.93
CA GLU A 484 18.60 5.69 16.61
C GLU A 484 17.41 5.48 17.55
N GLY A 485 17.21 6.38 18.51
CA GLY A 485 16.05 6.36 19.40
C GLY A 485 16.25 7.21 20.64
N GLU A 486 15.28 8.07 20.95
CA GLU A 486 15.29 8.88 22.17
C GLU A 486 14.29 8.34 23.18
N ASN A 487 14.71 8.11 24.42
CA ASN A 487 13.88 7.51 25.47
C ASN A 487 13.41 6.08 25.11
N CYS A 488 14.24 5.33 24.38
CA CYS A 488 13.90 3.98 23.94
C CYS A 488 13.90 2.96 25.09
N HIS A 489 13.22 1.83 24.88
CA HIS A 489 13.27 0.70 25.81
C HIS A 489 14.66 0.06 25.80
N PHE A 490 15.31 0.02 26.96
CA PHE A 490 16.67 -0.49 27.09
C PHE A 490 16.81 -1.96 26.64
N GLN A 491 15.81 -2.79 26.92
CA GLN A 491 15.80 -4.20 26.49
C GLN A 491 15.91 -4.35 24.97
N LEU A 492 15.19 -3.52 24.21
CA LEU A 492 15.22 -3.56 22.75
C LEU A 492 16.60 -3.15 22.21
N LEU A 493 17.20 -2.10 22.79
CA LEU A 493 18.56 -1.69 22.46
C LEU A 493 19.55 -2.83 22.74
N TYR A 494 19.43 -3.47 23.91
CA TYR A 494 20.28 -4.56 24.33
C TYR A 494 20.20 -5.75 23.36
N GLU A 495 18.98 -6.21 23.06
CA GLU A 495 18.72 -7.29 22.10
C GLU A 495 19.23 -6.93 20.69
N THR A 496 19.15 -5.66 20.29
CA THR A 496 19.68 -5.20 19.00
C THR A 496 21.20 -5.38 18.93
N ILE A 497 21.94 -5.00 19.98
CA ILE A 497 23.40 -5.12 20.00
C ILE A 497 23.85 -6.59 20.02
N GLU A 498 23.09 -7.44 20.72
CA GLU A 498 23.39 -8.85 20.88
C GLU A 498 23.10 -9.65 19.59
N GLN A 499 21.97 -9.38 18.94
CA GLN A 499 21.48 -10.24 17.86
C GLN A 499 21.88 -9.76 16.46
N VAL A 500 22.19 -8.48 16.26
CA VAL A 500 22.49 -7.96 14.92
C VAL A 500 23.90 -8.34 14.46
N PHE A 501 23.99 -8.74 13.19
CA PHE A 501 25.24 -9.16 12.57
C PHE A 501 25.65 -8.25 11.42
N THR A 502 26.69 -7.44 11.65
CA THR A 502 27.17 -6.40 10.71
C THR A 502 28.66 -6.17 10.89
N GLU A 503 29.33 -5.62 9.88
CA GLU A 503 30.73 -5.18 9.99
C GLU A 503 30.83 -3.97 10.94
N GLN A 504 29.93 -2.99 10.76
CA GLN A 504 29.86 -1.79 11.58
C GLN A 504 28.47 -1.58 12.16
N LEU A 505 28.41 -1.36 13.48
CA LEU A 505 27.21 -0.96 14.21
C LEU A 505 27.39 0.43 14.83
N ILE A 506 26.49 1.36 14.50
CA ILE A 506 26.48 2.71 15.06
C ILE A 506 25.18 2.95 15.83
N ILE A 507 25.30 3.45 17.05
CA ILE A 507 24.19 3.61 17.99
C ILE A 507 24.08 5.08 18.41
N TYR A 508 22.96 5.68 18.06
CA TYR A 508 22.47 7.01 18.40
C TYR A 508 21.25 6.94 19.32
N ALA A 509 21.24 5.99 20.25
CA ALA A 509 20.10 5.69 21.10
C ALA A 509 20.33 6.09 22.57
N THR A 510 19.35 6.77 23.17
CA THR A 510 19.29 7.07 24.60
C THR A 510 18.18 6.26 25.25
N PRO A 511 18.49 5.33 26.17
CA PRO A 511 17.48 4.61 26.93
C PRO A 511 16.73 5.53 27.89
N GLY A 512 15.43 5.30 28.06
CA GLY A 512 14.60 6.07 29.00
C GLY A 512 14.80 5.70 30.47
N ALA A 513 14.97 4.41 30.73
CA ALA A 513 15.31 3.85 32.03
C ALA A 513 16.44 2.85 31.86
N TYR A 514 17.35 2.83 32.82
CA TYR A 514 18.46 1.88 32.85
C TYR A 514 18.07 0.70 33.73
N PHE A 515 18.23 -0.51 33.19
CA PHE A 515 18.39 -1.70 34.02
C PHE A 515 19.89 -1.98 34.13
N GLU A 516 20.35 -2.70 35.14
CA GLU A 516 21.71 -3.22 35.14
C GLU A 516 21.70 -4.53 34.35
N PRO A 517 22.04 -4.54 33.06
CA PRO A 517 22.06 -5.80 32.34
C PRO A 517 23.28 -6.62 32.78
N GLY A 518 23.20 -7.92 32.51
CA GLY A 518 24.35 -8.81 32.52
C GLY A 518 25.37 -8.45 31.41
N PRO A 519 26.44 -9.24 31.29
CA PRO A 519 27.45 -9.08 30.23
C PRO A 519 26.81 -9.08 28.84
N LEU A 520 27.12 -8.07 28.02
CA LEU A 520 26.56 -7.90 26.67
C LEU A 520 27.56 -8.42 25.64
N VAL A 521 27.26 -9.55 25.01
CA VAL A 521 28.10 -10.10 23.94
C VAL A 521 27.66 -9.51 22.61
N THR A 522 28.62 -9.12 21.77
CA THR A 522 28.34 -8.63 20.41
C THR A 522 29.31 -9.25 19.41
N ASN A 523 28.81 -9.50 18.20
CA ASN A 523 29.54 -10.14 17.10
C ASN A 523 29.86 -9.17 15.96
N VAL A 524 29.98 -7.88 16.27
CA VAL A 524 30.30 -6.82 15.31
C VAL A 524 31.79 -6.49 15.34
N ASP A 525 32.37 -6.25 14.16
CA ASP A 525 33.81 -5.94 14.07
C ASP A 525 34.11 -4.53 14.59
N GLN A 526 33.17 -3.60 14.35
CA GLN A 526 33.28 -2.22 14.78
C GLN A 526 31.97 -1.76 15.44
N ILE A 527 32.07 -1.20 16.64
CA ILE A 527 30.92 -0.64 17.37
C ILE A 527 31.18 0.81 17.74
N GLN A 528 30.23 1.68 17.44
CA GLN A 528 30.21 3.07 17.88
C GLN A 528 28.93 3.33 18.67
N ILE A 529 29.06 3.76 19.92
CA ILE A 529 27.93 4.11 20.78
C ILE A 529 28.06 5.56 21.20
N THR A 530 27.11 6.37 20.75
CA THR A 530 26.93 7.74 21.24
C THR A 530 25.95 7.75 22.42
N ARG A 531 26.04 8.78 23.26
CA ARG A 531 25.19 8.92 24.48
C ARG A 531 25.29 7.70 25.40
N SER A 532 26.51 7.18 25.52
CA SER A 532 26.88 5.90 26.15
C SER A 532 26.90 5.90 27.69
N ARG A 533 26.03 6.68 28.35
CA ARG A 533 26.00 6.81 29.82
C ARG A 533 25.76 5.49 30.56
N TRP A 534 25.12 4.54 29.89
CA TRP A 534 24.82 3.20 30.38
C TRP A 534 25.96 2.19 30.17
N VAL A 535 26.97 2.53 29.35
CA VAL A 535 28.10 1.64 29.07
C VAL A 535 29.03 1.62 30.28
N GLN A 536 29.33 0.40 30.76
CA GLN A 536 30.23 0.13 31.87
C GLN A 536 31.42 -0.71 31.37
N VAL A 537 32.50 -0.77 32.15
CA VAL A 537 33.71 -1.57 31.83
C VAL A 537 33.38 -3.02 31.53
N LYS A 538 32.44 -3.62 32.29
CA LYS A 538 31.99 -5.00 32.08
C LYS A 538 31.40 -5.24 30.67
N HIS A 539 30.78 -4.24 30.07
CA HIS A 539 30.24 -4.34 28.70
C HIS A 539 31.37 -4.28 27.66
N ILE A 540 32.33 -3.36 27.83
CA ILE A 540 33.49 -3.24 26.94
C ILE A 540 34.30 -4.54 26.96
N LYS A 541 34.48 -5.12 28.15
CA LYS A 541 35.16 -6.40 28.34
C LYS A 541 34.49 -7.57 27.58
N SER A 542 33.16 -7.56 27.45
CA SER A 542 32.42 -8.61 26.76
C SER A 542 32.31 -8.40 25.25
N TRP A 543 32.78 -7.27 24.70
CA TRP A 543 32.72 -7.00 23.26
C TRP A 543 33.94 -7.55 22.54
N ASN A 544 33.69 -8.43 21.58
CA ASN A 544 34.72 -9.03 20.74
C ASN A 544 35.01 -8.21 19.47
N SER A 545 34.99 -6.88 19.59
CA SER A 545 35.14 -5.95 18.46
C SER A 545 36.59 -5.52 18.28
N SER A 546 37.00 -5.34 17.02
CA SER A 546 38.31 -4.79 16.66
C SER A 546 38.41 -3.28 16.90
N ARG A 547 37.28 -2.58 16.80
CA ARG A 547 37.18 -1.14 17.05
C ARG A 547 35.97 -0.80 17.90
N ILE A 548 36.21 -0.06 18.97
CA ILE A 548 35.17 0.40 19.89
C ILE A 548 35.27 1.93 20.00
N GLU A 549 34.15 2.63 19.79
CA GLU A 549 34.07 4.08 19.94
C GLU A 549 32.89 4.44 20.86
N ILE A 550 33.19 5.12 21.96
CA ILE A 550 32.25 5.39 23.04
C ILE A 550 32.22 6.90 23.27
N GLU A 551 31.05 7.53 23.07
CA GLU A 551 30.90 8.98 23.22
C GLU A 551 29.92 9.32 24.35
N TYR A 552 30.25 10.37 25.11
CA TYR A 552 29.44 10.89 26.21
C TYR A 552 29.19 9.86 27.33
N SER A 553 30.21 9.07 27.65
CA SER A 553 30.17 8.06 28.72
C SER A 553 30.34 8.67 30.12
N ASN A 554 29.82 7.96 31.11
CA ASN A 554 30.03 8.22 32.54
C ASN A 554 31.22 7.42 33.13
N ILE A 555 31.95 6.66 32.31
CA ILE A 555 33.12 5.90 32.77
C ILE A 555 34.15 6.84 33.43
N THR A 556 34.53 6.50 34.65
CA THR A 556 35.47 7.26 35.50
C THR A 556 36.93 6.93 35.17
N ASP A 557 37.86 7.77 35.61
CA ASP A 557 39.31 7.54 35.37
C ASP A 557 39.78 6.22 35.99
N LYS A 558 39.26 5.86 37.16
CA LYS A 558 39.52 4.57 37.82
C LYS A 558 39.01 3.38 37.01
N GLN A 559 37.85 3.51 36.40
CA GLN A 559 37.27 2.48 35.53
C GLN A 559 38.04 2.34 34.21
N ILE A 560 38.57 3.44 33.66
CA ILE A 560 39.48 3.37 32.50
C ILE A 560 40.76 2.63 32.90
N ASN A 561 41.36 2.97 34.05
CA ASN A 561 42.54 2.26 34.56
C ASN A 561 42.27 0.76 34.79
N GLU A 562 41.13 0.42 35.40
CA GLU A 562 40.69 -0.97 35.58
C GLU A 562 40.63 -1.72 34.25
N PHE A 563 40.02 -1.11 33.22
CA PHE A 563 39.98 -1.70 31.89
C PHE A 563 41.38 -1.85 31.26
N LEU A 564 42.25 -0.85 31.37
CA LEU A 564 43.62 -0.92 30.83
C LEU A 564 44.46 -2.01 31.51
N ARG A 565 44.27 -2.25 32.82
CA ARG A 565 44.91 -3.37 33.53
C ARG A 565 44.39 -4.72 33.05
N LEU A 566 43.09 -4.83 32.80
CA LEU A 566 42.51 -6.03 32.19
C LEU A 566 43.06 -6.26 30.78
N LEU A 567 43.22 -5.20 29.99
CA LEU A 567 43.83 -5.25 28.67
C LEU A 567 45.30 -5.69 28.74
N LYS A 568 46.08 -5.15 29.70
CA LYS A 568 47.46 -5.60 29.98
C LYS A 568 47.52 -7.10 30.26
N ALA A 569 46.54 -7.62 31.00
CA ALA A 569 46.36 -9.04 31.32
C ALA A 569 45.71 -9.89 30.20
N GLY A 570 45.65 -9.37 28.96
CA GLY A 570 45.19 -10.14 27.78
C GLY A 570 43.68 -10.15 27.53
N SER A 571 42.88 -9.30 28.17
CA SER A 571 41.45 -9.18 27.82
C SER A 571 41.24 -8.59 26.42
N ASN A 572 40.11 -8.90 25.75
CA ASN A 572 39.74 -8.36 24.44
C ASN A 572 40.83 -8.54 23.35
N PRO A 573 41.24 -9.78 23.02
CA PRO A 573 42.39 -10.06 22.13
C PRO A 573 42.24 -9.53 20.69
N ASN A 574 41.01 -9.25 20.26
CA ASN A 574 40.72 -8.71 18.94
C ASN A 574 40.75 -7.18 18.87
N LEU A 575 40.75 -6.49 20.01
CA LEU A 575 40.72 -5.04 20.07
C LEU A 575 41.99 -4.46 19.45
N ARG A 576 41.82 -3.49 18.54
CA ARG A 576 42.90 -2.71 17.93
C ARG A 576 42.81 -1.25 18.28
N LYS A 577 41.59 -0.72 18.35
CA LYS A 577 41.33 0.70 18.58
C LYS A 577 40.17 0.89 19.53
N LEU A 578 40.41 1.63 20.62
CA LEU A 578 39.37 2.06 21.55
C LEU A 578 39.42 3.59 21.68
N ARG A 579 38.28 4.23 21.51
CA ARG A 579 38.14 5.68 21.62
C ARG A 579 37.06 6.04 22.62
N PHE A 580 37.40 6.91 23.55
CA PHE A 580 36.44 7.53 24.43
C PHE A 580 36.37 9.03 24.16
N LYS A 581 35.16 9.58 24.00
CA LYS A 581 34.92 11.02 23.92
C LYS A 581 34.14 11.51 25.14
N PHE A 582 34.73 12.45 25.88
CA PHE A 582 34.18 12.96 27.14
C PHE A 582 34.00 14.47 27.13
N MET A 583 33.11 14.97 27.99
CA MET A 583 32.93 16.39 28.31
C MET A 583 33.66 16.81 29.60
N ARG A 584 34.48 15.93 30.17
CA ARG A 584 35.25 16.16 31.41
C ARG A 584 36.74 16.07 31.15
N HIS A 585 37.52 16.62 32.08
CA HIS A 585 38.96 16.39 32.14
C HIS A 585 39.24 14.98 32.66
N LEU A 586 40.32 14.38 32.16
CA LEU A 586 40.83 13.09 32.61
C LEU A 586 42.11 13.34 33.43
N SER A 587 42.28 12.64 34.56
CA SER A 587 43.55 12.59 35.28
C SER A 587 44.44 11.52 34.66
N ARG A 588 45.56 11.98 34.08
CA ARG A 588 46.60 11.11 33.53
C ARG A 588 47.14 10.16 34.62
N GLU A 589 47.41 10.70 35.80
CA GLU A 589 47.99 9.98 36.93
C GLU A 589 47.10 8.82 37.35
N THR A 590 45.79 9.05 37.42
CA THR A 590 44.79 8.03 37.79
C THR A 590 44.64 6.97 36.70
N ILE A 591 44.62 7.37 35.42
CA ILE A 591 44.41 6.44 34.30
C ILE A 591 45.60 5.48 34.11
N LEU A 592 46.84 5.96 34.32
CA LEU A 592 48.06 5.20 34.04
C LEU A 592 48.64 4.48 35.26
N GLU A 593 48.02 4.61 36.43
CA GLU A 593 48.50 4.03 37.69
C GLU A 593 48.71 2.50 37.57
N GLY A 594 49.93 2.04 37.86
CA GLY A 594 50.28 0.61 37.86
C GLY A 594 50.46 -0.04 36.48
N LEU A 595 50.47 0.74 35.39
CA LEU A 595 50.70 0.20 34.04
C LEU A 595 52.18 0.21 33.61
N GLU A 596 53.05 0.91 34.35
CA GLU A 596 54.48 1.11 34.01
C GLU A 596 54.65 1.83 32.66
N ALA A 597 53.73 2.75 32.35
CA ALA A 597 53.70 3.42 31.07
C ALA A 597 54.85 4.44 30.92
N THR A 598 55.51 4.42 29.75
CA THR A 598 56.54 5.39 29.35
C THR A 598 55.94 6.43 28.41
N GLU A 599 56.38 7.68 28.52
CA GLU A 599 55.89 8.78 27.69
C GLU A 599 56.75 8.93 26.43
N ALA A 600 56.11 9.00 25.26
CA ALA A 600 56.77 9.22 23.97
C ALA A 600 55.86 10.06 23.07
N GLU A 601 56.38 11.17 22.54
CA GLU A 601 55.73 11.97 21.47
C GLU A 601 54.24 12.33 21.69
N ARG A 602 53.85 12.63 22.95
CA ARG A 602 52.47 12.95 23.40
C ARG A 602 51.53 11.75 23.56
N GLU A 603 52.10 10.56 23.61
CA GLU A 603 51.42 9.31 23.91
C GLU A 603 52.11 8.61 25.09
N TRP A 604 51.38 7.72 25.75
CA TRP A 604 51.92 6.84 26.79
C TRP A 604 51.84 5.41 26.32
N ARG A 605 52.96 4.69 26.42
CA ARG A 605 53.09 3.33 25.92
C ARG A 605 53.36 2.37 27.07
N PHE A 606 52.68 1.22 27.09
CA PHE A 606 53.00 0.11 27.97
C PHE A 606 52.85 -1.21 27.22
N GLN A 607 53.60 -2.22 27.65
CA GLN A 607 53.59 -3.53 27.01
C GLN A 607 52.45 -4.40 27.60
N LEU A 608 51.75 -5.11 26.72
CA LEU A 608 50.75 -6.12 27.05
C LEU A 608 51.42 -7.48 27.34
N GLU A 609 50.72 -8.41 28.00
CA GLU A 609 51.26 -9.76 28.27
C GLU A 609 51.64 -10.55 27.01
N ASN A 610 51.01 -10.25 25.87
CA ASN A 610 51.33 -10.87 24.58
C ASN A 610 52.47 -10.16 23.83
N GLU A 611 53.25 -9.32 24.51
CA GLU A 611 54.35 -8.50 23.99
C GLU A 611 53.96 -7.39 22.99
N GLU A 612 52.67 -7.19 22.70
CA GLU A 612 52.19 -6.06 21.88
C GLU A 612 52.29 -4.75 22.68
N TRP A 613 52.39 -3.63 21.96
CA TRP A 613 52.43 -2.29 22.59
C TRP A 613 51.04 -1.67 22.59
N CYS A 614 50.63 -1.14 23.74
CA CYS A 614 49.43 -0.33 23.87
C CYS A 614 49.82 1.15 24.00
N ALA A 615 49.42 1.97 23.03
CA ALA A 615 49.60 3.41 23.02
C ALA A 615 48.31 4.11 23.49
N VAL A 616 48.44 5.03 24.45
CA VAL A 616 47.36 5.84 24.99
C VAL A 616 47.65 7.29 24.66
N SER A 617 46.76 7.95 23.93
CA SER A 617 46.90 9.37 23.59
C SER A 617 45.68 10.18 23.99
N TYR A 618 45.91 11.43 24.38
CA TYR A 618 44.86 12.31 24.88
C TYR A 618 44.83 13.62 24.11
N LEU A 619 43.70 13.86 23.43
CA LEU A 619 43.56 14.92 22.45
C LEU A 619 42.40 15.85 22.80
N ARG A 620 42.62 17.16 22.64
CA ARG A 620 41.58 18.18 22.74
C ARG A 620 41.00 18.45 21.35
N LEU A 621 39.72 18.19 21.15
CA LEU A 621 39.06 18.41 19.86
C LEU A 621 38.61 19.86 19.76
N HIS A 622 39.29 20.66 18.94
CA HIS A 622 39.06 22.11 18.87
C HIS A 622 37.94 22.58 17.94
N ARG A 623 37.33 21.71 17.11
CA ARG A 623 36.57 22.18 15.94
C ARG A 623 35.04 22.07 15.96
N ILE A 624 34.40 21.35 16.90
CA ILE A 624 32.97 21.03 16.73
C ILE A 624 32.12 21.22 18.01
N HIS A 625 32.66 21.00 19.21
CA HIS A 625 31.94 21.24 20.47
C HIS A 625 32.89 21.80 21.53
N LEU A 626 32.54 22.94 22.14
CA LEU A 626 33.30 23.55 23.24
C LEU A 626 33.44 22.54 24.40
N GLY A 627 34.63 21.95 24.56
CA GLY A 627 34.97 21.10 25.71
C GLY A 627 35.10 19.60 25.43
N LEU A 628 34.83 19.11 24.22
CA LEU A 628 34.97 17.68 23.91
C LEU A 628 36.45 17.26 23.91
N ARG A 629 36.76 16.20 24.65
CA ARG A 629 38.10 15.61 24.81
C ARG A 629 38.06 14.15 24.38
N GLU A 630 39.13 13.67 23.78
CA GLU A 630 39.23 12.32 23.25
C GLU A 630 40.41 11.59 23.90
N LEU A 631 40.16 10.41 24.45
CA LEU A 631 41.17 9.43 24.84
C LEU A 631 41.20 8.34 23.76
N ARG A 632 42.36 8.12 23.14
CA ARG A 632 42.59 7.04 22.17
C ARG A 632 43.49 6.00 22.79
N ILE A 633 43.16 4.75 22.53
CA ILE A 633 43.93 3.57 22.90
C ILE A 633 44.12 2.79 21.61
N ASP A 634 45.35 2.67 21.15
CA ASP A 634 45.73 1.96 19.92
C ASP A 634 46.69 0.81 20.30
N ILE A 635 46.40 -0.41 19.82
CA ILE A 635 47.23 -1.59 20.05
C ILE A 635 48.04 -1.88 18.79
N GLU A 636 49.36 -1.73 18.89
CA GLU A 636 50.33 -2.00 17.84
C GLU A 636 50.75 -3.48 17.92
N ARG A 637 50.39 -4.26 16.91
CA ARG A 637 50.94 -5.63 16.78
C ARG A 637 52.38 -5.53 16.33
N LYS A 638 53.25 -6.42 16.81
CA LYS A 638 54.49 -6.72 16.09
C LYS A 638 54.07 -7.13 14.68
N GLU A 639 54.50 -6.37 13.67
CA GLU A 639 54.48 -6.88 12.32
C GLU A 639 55.32 -8.17 12.37
N GLU A 640 54.69 -9.32 12.15
CA GLU A 640 55.43 -10.54 11.87
C GLU A 640 56.24 -10.22 10.61
N ASP A 641 57.57 -10.14 10.73
CA ASP A 641 58.49 -9.92 9.61
C ASP A 641 58.09 -10.85 8.46
N SER A 642 57.42 -10.27 7.46
CA SER A 642 56.89 -10.97 6.29
C SER A 642 57.92 -11.13 5.20
#